data_AF-A0A971Q256-F1
#
_entry.id   AF-A0A971Q256-F1
#
_cell.length_a   1.000
_cell.length_b   1.000
_cell.length_c   1.000
_cell.angle_alpha   90.00
_cell.angle_beta   90.00
_cell.angle_gamma   90.00
#
_symmetry.space_group_name_H-M   'P 1'
#
loop_
_entity.id
_entity.type
_entity.pdbx_description
1 polymer ?
#
loop_
_entity_poly.entity_id
_entity_poly.type
_entity_poly.pdbx_seq_one_letter_code
_entity_poly.pdbx_strand_id
1 'polypeptide(L)'
;MFRKTAPIMAVLAFGWIGSPGRAQGPDPVFVDRMVLFSGERDLWPGGTIYAIGYNGGTTSDIRHGPTTIVITTTEGGGGGWRFTPHQFPVLDRYLADPRGRLKVECRWPDDKEPGGVRVAFKSDTSVVGSSQSPFTPDRSLPTATTFEPADEEGWQRFSVPLAELESGSAALTAEAILFFTEKPTQLEIRRIEVSRDRNVSLELYCDPGMAWRNLVVRGRTEPAVEKVDIVIRDGEGKESVKSEAVKDGVFACVWNSPPLTEGRTNTVCAIIRDGQNPADRSIPIELDGTRGDNEHLWLRVKGKHIVTSPLAKGGERMFIPVGLGYSRDVIMSRDDDGVMKYCRDHHLNTVRFPFYLRYWNTGGEQIDLDRHIAEHIDPVVQAAKRHGLYVILDMHEYFEGGNVDAIERTARSVSQVGPWPEEVIQKWWIDGWVRVAEKYKDEPYVLGYELYNEMHDFAPEVVREYYTRCLKGIRQVDQRHIIIVGGWDWCHARSLEDTWDPVASAVDAPYNNVVFTTHEYPPDNQPWLIQEWMTAFRDRHNVPVMCTEFGAPYWANSETATRQGMAGILAMFAKEDIGWMIWALSRLADDPRNHNGVWPRDSLAYTDIWPPVARIMGSSLPERAPRPASNERQEN
;
A
#
# COMPACT_ATOMS: atom_id res chain seq x y z
N MET A 1 -26.59 -7.83 19.34
CA MET A 1 -26.25 -6.59 20.08
C MET A 1 -24.83 -6.20 19.67
N PHE A 2 -24.76 -5.06 18.97
CA PHE A 2 -23.64 -4.15 18.66
C PHE A 2 -22.20 -4.69 18.74
N ARG A 3 -21.55 -4.90 17.58
CA ARG A 3 -20.69 -3.94 16.82
C ARG A 3 -19.49 -3.44 17.63
N LYS A 4 -18.28 -3.94 17.30
CA LYS A 4 -17.02 -3.19 17.46
C LYS A 4 -16.30 -3.17 16.11
N THR A 5 -16.50 -2.05 15.42
CA THR A 5 -15.68 -1.51 14.33
C THR A 5 -14.27 -1.22 14.83
N ALA A 6 -13.24 -1.67 14.12
CA ALA A 6 -11.87 -1.16 14.23
C ALA A 6 -11.58 -0.26 13.02
N PRO A 7 -11.06 0.94 13.23
CA PRO A 7 -10.24 1.63 12.23
C PRO A 7 -8.87 2.04 12.85
N ILE A 8 -7.75 2.32 12.19
CA ILE A 8 -7.24 2.37 10.79
C ILE A 8 -5.78 2.92 10.93
N MET A 9 -4.82 2.43 10.11
CA MET A 9 -3.57 3.07 9.58
C MET A 9 -2.49 3.70 10.51
N ALA A 10 -1.25 3.74 10.00
CA ALA A 10 -0.40 4.92 10.11
C ALA A 10 -1.06 6.08 9.35
N VAL A 11 -1.88 6.86 10.06
CA VAL A 11 -2.77 7.87 9.46
C VAL A 11 -2.11 9.25 9.44
N LEU A 12 -1.74 9.76 8.25
CA LEU A 12 -2.01 11.16 7.90
C LEU A 12 -3.53 11.32 7.90
N ALA A 13 -4.13 11.93 8.94
CA ALA A 13 -5.59 12.07 8.92
C ALA A 13 -5.97 13.31 8.17
N PHE A 14 -6.86 13.11 7.22
CA PHE A 14 -7.87 14.08 6.90
C PHE A 14 -8.86 14.13 8.08
N GLY A 15 -8.74 15.17 8.90
CA GLY A 15 -9.63 15.40 10.03
C GLY A 15 -10.99 15.92 9.57
N TRP A 16 -12.07 15.20 9.93
CA TRP A 16 -13.41 15.75 10.06
C TRP A 16 -13.85 15.59 11.53
N ILE A 17 -14.17 16.70 12.19
CA ILE A 17 -14.96 16.74 13.41
C ILE A 17 -16.06 17.78 13.18
N GLY A 18 -17.33 17.34 13.23
CA GLY A 18 -18.45 18.24 13.46
C GLY A 18 -19.73 17.94 12.68
N SER A 19 -20.61 17.12 13.27
CA SER A 19 -22.06 17.21 13.00
C SER A 19 -22.68 18.43 13.70
N PRO A 20 -23.81 18.96 13.20
CA PRO A 20 -24.25 20.32 13.45
C PRO A 20 -24.99 20.45 14.78
N GLY A 21 -24.36 21.08 15.76
CA GLY A 21 -24.98 21.59 16.97
C GLY A 21 -24.62 23.06 17.11
N ARG A 22 -25.63 23.94 17.14
CA ARG A 22 -25.47 25.38 17.38
C ARG A 22 -24.61 25.63 18.63
N ALA A 23 -23.45 26.25 18.46
CA ALA A 23 -22.78 27.03 19.48
C ALA A 23 -21.93 28.10 18.78
N GLN A 24 -21.99 29.34 19.26
CA GLN A 24 -20.94 30.33 19.04
C GLN A 24 -19.68 29.74 19.71
N GLY A 25 -18.88 29.01 18.95
CA GLY A 25 -17.67 28.33 19.39
C GLY A 25 -16.41 28.99 18.81
N PRO A 26 -15.23 28.63 19.34
CA PRO A 26 -13.95 29.18 18.89
C PRO A 26 -13.71 28.94 17.39
N ASP A 27 -12.83 29.75 16.80
CA ASP A 27 -12.49 29.70 15.38
C ASP A 27 -12.16 28.26 14.89
N PRO A 28 -12.57 27.87 13.67
CA PRO A 28 -12.38 26.53 13.14
C PRO A 28 -10.89 26.27 12.86
N VAL A 29 -10.27 25.49 13.73
CA VAL A 29 -8.90 25.00 13.57
C VAL A 29 -8.92 23.59 12.96
N PHE A 30 -8.26 23.40 11.81
CA PHE A 30 -8.10 22.10 11.15
C PHE A 30 -6.74 21.49 11.52
N VAL A 31 -6.57 20.16 11.44
CA VAL A 31 -5.39 19.49 12.01
C VAL A 31 -4.74 18.57 10.97
N ASP A 32 -3.44 18.77 10.73
CA ASP A 32 -2.52 17.87 10.02
C ASP A 32 -1.72 17.10 11.09
N ARG A 33 -1.64 15.77 11.04
CA ARG A 33 -1.14 14.97 12.17
C ARG A 33 -0.08 13.96 11.80
N MET A 34 0.87 13.78 12.71
CA MET A 34 1.83 12.69 12.77
C MET A 34 1.70 11.99 14.12
N VAL A 35 1.33 10.72 14.09
CA VAL A 35 1.19 9.91 15.30
C VAL A 35 2.54 9.27 15.62
N LEU A 36 3.10 9.59 16.79
CA LEU A 36 4.39 9.05 17.26
C LEU A 36 4.20 7.73 17.99
N PHE A 37 3.07 7.59 18.67
CA PHE A 37 2.69 6.42 19.43
C PHE A 37 1.16 6.35 19.48
N SER A 38 0.56 5.22 19.11
CA SER A 38 -0.89 4.99 19.28
C SER A 38 -1.15 3.56 19.67
N GLY A 39 -0.67 3.15 20.83
CA GLY A 39 -0.98 1.85 21.42
C GLY A 39 -0.79 0.61 20.51
N GLU A 40 -0.10 0.69 19.39
CA GLU A 40 0.27 -0.48 18.59
C GLU A 40 1.77 -0.70 18.76
N ARG A 41 2.14 -1.95 19.05
CA ARG A 41 3.49 -2.36 19.46
C ARG A 41 4.55 -2.14 18.38
N ASP A 42 4.15 -2.04 17.11
CA ASP A 42 5.04 -2.28 15.96
C ASP A 42 5.36 -1.05 15.10
N LEU A 43 4.95 0.16 15.49
CA LEU A 43 5.29 1.39 14.75
C LEU A 43 6.77 1.84 14.89
N TRP A 44 7.66 1.01 15.46
CA TRP A 44 8.99 1.44 15.91
C TRP A 44 10.15 0.61 15.33
N PRO A 45 10.74 1.01 14.20
CA PRO A 45 12.10 0.65 13.86
C PRO A 45 13.05 1.76 14.37
N GLY A 46 13.46 1.70 15.65
CA GLY A 46 14.70 2.37 16.08
C GLY A 46 14.63 3.63 16.98
N GLY A 47 13.46 4.06 17.48
CA GLY A 47 13.41 5.09 18.55
C GLY A 47 13.50 4.47 19.94
N THR A 48 14.00 5.21 20.95
CA THR A 48 13.93 4.76 22.36
C THR A 48 13.17 5.74 23.24
N ILE A 49 12.25 5.18 24.02
CA ILE A 49 11.46 5.87 25.03
C ILE A 49 12.07 5.57 26.40
N TYR A 50 12.33 6.61 27.21
CA TYR A 50 12.80 6.46 28.58
C TYR A 50 11.97 7.29 29.56
N ALA A 51 11.68 6.72 30.73
CA ALA A 51 11.18 7.48 31.88
C ALA A 51 12.36 7.95 32.73
N ILE A 52 12.34 9.21 33.18
CA ILE A 52 13.43 9.83 33.95
C ILE A 52 12.84 10.50 35.19
N GLY A 53 13.43 10.23 36.35
CA GLY A 53 13.05 10.86 37.61
C GLY A 53 13.60 12.28 37.74
N TYR A 54 12.77 13.19 38.23
CA TYR A 54 13.15 14.54 38.62
C TYR A 54 13.70 14.53 40.06
N ASN A 55 14.75 15.32 40.34
CA ASN A 55 15.37 15.46 41.67
C ASN A 55 15.87 14.15 42.33
N GLY A 56 16.31 13.16 41.54
CA GLY A 56 16.88 11.92 42.08
C GLY A 56 15.84 10.85 42.47
N GLY A 57 14.58 11.00 42.06
CA GLY A 57 13.57 9.94 42.18
C GLY A 57 13.85 8.73 41.29
N THR A 58 13.31 7.57 41.67
CA THR A 58 13.28 6.37 40.82
C THR A 58 12.00 6.31 40.00
N THR A 59 12.13 5.97 38.72
CA THR A 59 11.00 5.80 37.79
C THR A 59 11.11 4.42 37.17
N SER A 60 10.00 3.68 37.10
CA SER A 60 9.94 2.38 36.43
C SER A 60 8.90 2.42 35.32
N ASP A 61 9.27 1.92 34.15
CA ASP A 61 8.33 1.61 33.05
C ASP A 61 7.82 0.18 33.25
N ILE A 62 6.51 0.04 33.47
CA ILE A 62 5.84 -1.27 33.53
C ILE A 62 4.93 -1.35 32.32
N ARG A 63 5.28 -2.16 31.33
CA ARG A 63 4.45 -2.35 30.13
C ARG A 63 3.23 -3.22 30.45
N HIS A 64 2.07 -2.60 30.60
CA HIS A 64 0.79 -3.31 30.71
C HIS A 64 0.19 -3.51 29.31
N GLY A 65 0.51 -4.64 28.68
CA GLY A 65 -0.08 -5.03 27.40
C GLY A 65 0.59 -4.39 26.16
N PRO A 66 -0.02 -4.56 24.96
CA PRO A 66 0.54 -4.08 23.71
C PRO A 66 0.38 -2.56 23.49
N THR A 67 -0.49 -1.89 24.27
CA THR A 67 -1.02 -0.58 23.90
C THR A 67 -0.77 0.57 24.87
N THR A 68 -0.18 0.31 26.04
CA THR A 68 -0.15 1.29 27.13
C THR A 68 1.21 1.31 27.83
N ILE A 69 1.76 2.51 27.99
CA ILE A 69 2.97 2.76 28.79
C ILE A 69 2.52 3.22 30.17
N VAL A 70 2.99 2.55 31.24
CA VAL A 70 2.73 2.92 32.62
C VAL A 70 3.99 3.55 33.22
N ILE A 71 3.88 4.78 33.67
CA ILE A 71 4.94 5.48 34.40
C ILE A 71 4.56 5.49 35.87
N THR A 72 5.45 4.96 36.72
CA THR A 72 5.30 5.01 38.18
C THR A 72 6.43 5.82 38.80
N THR A 73 6.09 6.82 39.60
CA THR A 73 7.04 7.66 40.35
C THR A 73 7.04 7.31 41.84
N THR A 74 8.21 7.28 42.50
CA THR A 74 8.33 7.02 43.95
C THR A 74 8.22 8.29 44.81
N GLU A 75 7.91 8.14 46.11
CA GLU A 75 7.82 9.26 47.05
C GLU A 75 9.13 10.06 47.11
N GLY A 76 9.06 11.35 46.75
CA GLY A 76 10.15 12.32 46.92
C GLY A 76 10.76 12.86 45.61
N GLY A 77 10.44 12.28 44.45
CA GLY A 77 10.86 12.79 43.14
C GLY A 77 9.66 12.98 42.20
N GLY A 78 9.62 14.09 41.47
CA GLY A 78 8.67 14.23 40.36
C GLY A 78 9.03 13.28 39.22
N GLY A 79 8.08 12.91 38.36
CA GLY A 79 8.34 12.11 37.16
C GLY A 79 8.47 12.97 35.91
N GLY A 80 9.33 12.53 34.99
CA GLY A 80 9.34 13.06 33.63
C GLY A 80 9.54 11.96 32.59
N TRP A 81 9.16 12.26 31.35
CA TRP A 81 9.26 11.32 30.24
C TRP A 81 10.11 11.93 29.14
N ARG A 82 11.10 11.19 28.63
CA ARG A 82 11.99 11.64 27.54
C ARG A 82 11.73 10.83 26.29
N PHE A 83 11.45 11.56 25.21
CA PHE A 83 11.35 11.02 23.86
C PHE A 83 12.54 11.45 23.02
N THR A 84 13.27 10.50 22.42
CA THR A 84 14.40 10.76 21.52
C THR A 84 14.12 10.19 20.12
N PRO A 85 13.78 11.03 19.13
CA PRO A 85 13.59 10.61 17.75
C PRO A 85 14.95 10.53 17.05
N HIS A 86 15.46 9.32 16.78
CA HIS A 86 16.74 9.17 16.09
C HIS A 86 16.64 9.07 14.55
N GLN A 87 15.43 8.97 13.97
CA GLN A 87 15.28 8.60 12.54
C GLN A 87 14.11 9.25 11.77
N PHE A 88 13.54 10.39 12.21
CA PHE A 88 12.43 11.03 11.48
C PHE A 88 12.79 12.43 10.93
N PRO A 89 13.35 12.54 9.70
CA PRO A 89 13.59 13.82 9.03
C PRO A 89 12.32 14.67 8.86
N VAL A 90 11.15 14.04 8.86
CA VAL A 90 9.84 14.73 8.74
C VAL A 90 9.47 15.48 10.01
N LEU A 91 9.92 15.01 11.18
CA LEU A 91 9.58 15.59 12.47
C LEU A 91 10.15 17.02 12.61
N ASP A 92 11.33 17.29 12.05
CA ASP A 92 11.97 18.61 12.07
C ASP A 92 11.06 19.70 11.48
N ARG A 93 10.29 19.37 10.44
CA ARG A 93 9.33 20.29 9.81
C ARG A 93 8.15 20.61 10.72
N TYR A 94 7.67 19.63 11.50
CA TYR A 94 6.57 19.85 12.45
C TYR A 94 7.03 20.61 13.68
N LEU A 95 8.26 20.35 14.16
CA LEU A 95 8.84 20.99 15.34
C LEU A 95 9.27 22.44 15.09
N ALA A 96 9.68 22.78 13.88
CA ALA A 96 9.99 24.15 13.49
C ALA A 96 8.73 25.00 13.18
N ASP A 97 7.54 24.41 13.23
CA ASP A 97 6.30 25.12 12.92
C ASP A 97 5.71 25.79 14.17
N PRO A 98 5.50 27.12 14.18
CA PRO A 98 4.92 27.81 15.33
C PRO A 98 3.47 27.37 15.65
N ARG A 99 2.79 26.72 14.69
CA ARG A 99 1.45 26.11 14.87
C ARG A 99 1.50 24.62 15.21
N GLY A 100 2.69 24.07 15.39
CA GLY A 100 2.87 22.71 15.90
C GLY A 100 2.35 22.57 17.33
N ARG A 101 1.72 21.42 17.60
CA ARG A 101 1.16 21.02 18.89
C ARG A 101 1.55 19.58 19.20
N LEU A 102 2.06 19.34 20.40
CA LEU A 102 2.17 18.00 20.97
C LEU A 102 0.86 17.67 21.68
N LYS A 103 0.13 16.66 21.20
CA LYS A 103 -1.11 16.16 21.78
C LYS A 103 -0.85 14.81 22.44
N VAL A 104 -1.27 14.66 23.69
CA VAL A 104 -1.07 13.44 24.49
C VAL A 104 -2.41 12.99 25.01
N GLU A 105 -2.68 11.69 24.87
CA GLU A 105 -3.85 11.02 25.42
C GLU A 105 -3.42 10.08 26.54
N CYS A 106 -3.93 10.34 27.73
CA CYS A 106 -3.48 9.72 28.95
C CYS A 106 -4.60 9.55 29.98
N ARG A 107 -4.40 8.66 30.96
CA ARG A 107 -5.30 8.53 32.12
C ARG A 107 -4.52 8.35 33.42
N TRP A 108 -5.18 8.66 34.52
CA TRP A 108 -4.62 8.62 35.87
C TRP A 108 -5.33 7.52 36.68
N PRO A 109 -4.70 6.34 36.90
CA PRO A 109 -5.31 5.26 37.66
C PRO A 109 -5.54 5.58 39.14
N ASP A 110 -4.77 6.50 39.72
CA ASP A 110 -4.79 6.80 41.16
C ASP A 110 -5.68 8.01 41.55
N ASP A 111 -6.61 8.43 40.69
CA ASP A 111 -7.52 9.60 40.84
C ASP A 111 -6.82 10.95 41.11
N LYS A 112 -5.49 11.01 40.97
CA LYS A 112 -4.69 12.21 41.17
C LYS A 112 -4.24 12.75 39.83
N GLU A 113 -5.01 13.68 39.29
CA GLU A 113 -4.57 14.50 38.17
C GLU A 113 -3.38 15.36 38.60
N PRO A 114 -2.29 15.45 37.82
CA PRO A 114 -1.22 16.38 38.12
C PRO A 114 -1.75 17.81 37.90
N GLY A 115 -1.47 18.72 38.84
CA GLY A 115 -1.86 20.14 38.73
C GLY A 115 -1.31 20.87 37.48
N GLY A 116 -0.48 20.24 36.65
CA GLY A 116 -0.01 20.74 35.35
C GLY A 116 1.04 19.84 34.68
N VAL A 117 1.15 19.96 33.34
CA VAL A 117 2.21 19.33 32.54
C VAL A 117 3.05 20.39 31.84
N ARG A 118 4.38 20.29 31.93
CA ARG A 118 5.31 21.16 31.21
C ARG A 118 6.02 20.37 30.14
N VAL A 119 6.28 20.99 28.98
CA VAL A 119 7.10 20.37 27.93
C VAL A 119 8.39 21.17 27.77
N ALA A 120 9.53 20.50 27.85
CA ALA A 120 10.80 21.05 27.38
C ALA A 120 11.18 20.43 26.04
N PHE A 121 11.70 21.26 25.13
CA PHE A 121 12.37 20.80 23.92
C PHE A 121 13.87 21.07 24.06
N LYS A 122 14.71 20.05 23.89
CA LYS A 122 16.18 20.22 23.85
C LYS A 122 16.68 20.04 22.43
N SER A 123 17.40 21.04 21.91
CA SER A 123 18.27 20.90 20.74
C SER A 123 19.69 20.58 21.23
N ASP A 124 20.27 19.49 20.74
CA ASP A 124 21.56 19.01 21.26
C ASP A 124 22.73 19.81 20.68
N THR A 125 23.10 20.93 21.32
CA THR A 125 24.37 21.63 21.06
C THR A 125 25.35 21.61 22.24
N SER A 126 25.03 20.92 23.34
CA SER A 126 25.86 20.91 24.55
C SER A 126 26.77 19.66 24.65
N VAL A 127 28.02 19.86 24.28
CA VAL A 127 29.25 19.10 24.60
C VAL A 127 29.12 18.07 25.73
N VAL A 128 29.44 16.81 25.40
CA VAL A 128 29.74 15.73 26.35
C VAL A 128 30.84 16.20 27.31
N GLY A 129 30.52 16.47 28.58
CA GLY A 129 31.55 16.69 29.62
C GLY A 129 31.27 17.63 30.79
N SER A 130 30.16 18.37 30.84
CA SER A 130 29.89 19.23 32.00
C SER A 130 29.09 18.52 33.10
N SER A 131 29.66 18.42 34.29
CA SER A 131 29.07 17.83 35.51
C SER A 131 28.00 18.69 36.19
N GLN A 132 27.20 19.44 35.43
CA GLN A 132 26.04 20.16 35.99
C GLN A 132 24.83 19.22 35.99
N SER A 133 24.11 19.19 37.12
CA SER A 133 22.87 18.42 37.32
C SER A 133 21.91 18.64 36.13
N PRO A 134 21.53 17.61 35.35
CA PRO A 134 20.98 17.82 34.01
C PRO A 134 19.53 18.31 33.97
N PHE A 135 18.82 18.47 35.09
CA PHE A 135 17.40 18.80 35.05
C PHE A 135 17.02 19.76 36.18
N THR A 136 16.97 21.05 35.86
CA THR A 136 16.09 22.00 36.56
C THR A 136 15.22 22.62 35.46
N PRO A 137 13.88 22.43 35.46
CA PRO A 137 13.02 22.95 34.41
C PRO A 137 13.10 24.46 34.48
N ASP A 138 13.42 25.10 33.35
CA ASP A 138 13.22 26.52 33.26
C ASP A 138 11.72 26.81 33.51
N ARG A 139 11.44 27.74 34.44
CA ARG A 139 10.05 28.10 34.79
C ARG A 139 9.36 28.88 33.67
N SER A 140 10.10 29.26 32.62
CA SER A 140 9.61 29.94 31.42
C SER A 140 8.95 29.01 30.39
N LEU A 141 9.07 27.68 30.54
CA LEU A 141 8.61 26.71 29.54
C LEU A 141 7.07 26.70 29.34
N PRO A 142 6.57 26.41 28.13
CA PRO A 142 5.15 26.23 27.87
C PRO A 142 4.57 25.16 28.81
N THR A 143 3.51 25.54 29.51
CA THR A 143 2.78 24.66 30.44
C THR A 143 1.40 24.42 29.86
N ALA A 144 1.00 23.16 29.66
CA ALA A 144 -0.41 22.83 29.57
C ALA A 144 -0.99 22.88 30.98
N THR A 145 -1.86 23.86 31.21
CA THR A 145 -2.59 24.04 32.47
C THR A 145 -4.03 23.56 32.38
N THR A 146 -4.46 23.06 31.21
CA THR A 146 -5.84 22.65 30.95
C THR A 146 -5.86 21.27 30.29
N PHE A 147 -6.54 20.34 30.94
CA PHE A 147 -6.85 19.01 30.39
C PHE A 147 -8.27 19.03 29.84
N GLU A 148 -8.48 18.37 28.71
CA GLU A 148 -9.82 18.06 28.23
C GLU A 148 -10.52 17.11 29.22
N PRO A 149 -11.86 17.21 29.40
CA PRO A 149 -12.59 16.29 30.26
C PRO A 149 -12.34 14.82 29.88
N ALA A 150 -12.31 13.94 30.88
CA ALA A 150 -12.14 12.51 30.65
C ALA A 150 -13.31 11.91 29.87
N ASP A 151 -13.03 10.92 29.02
CA ASP A 151 -14.04 10.04 28.44
C ASP A 151 -14.58 9.04 29.49
N GLU A 152 -15.58 8.24 29.09
CA GLU A 152 -16.22 7.24 29.96
C GLU A 152 -15.26 6.17 30.49
N GLU A 153 -14.09 5.99 29.85
CA GLU A 153 -13.04 5.04 30.23
C GLU A 153 -11.90 5.71 31.04
N GLY A 154 -12.04 7.01 31.35
CA GLY A 154 -11.09 7.80 32.13
C GLY A 154 -9.94 8.41 31.33
N TRP A 155 -9.93 8.31 29.99
CA TRP A 155 -8.90 8.92 29.16
C TRP A 155 -9.14 10.41 28.95
N GLN A 156 -8.09 11.19 29.18
CA GLN A 156 -8.06 12.64 29.01
C GLN A 156 -7.03 13.00 27.95
N ARG A 157 -7.18 14.19 27.38
CA ARG A 157 -6.23 14.75 26.42
C ARG A 157 -5.72 16.08 26.89
N PHE A 158 -4.46 16.36 26.57
CA PHE A 158 -3.92 17.70 26.66
C PHE A 158 -3.07 18.01 25.43
N SER A 159 -2.95 19.30 25.13
CA SER A 159 -2.20 19.82 23.99
C SER A 159 -1.23 20.88 24.48
N VAL A 160 0.01 20.82 24.01
CA VAL A 160 1.05 21.80 24.34
C VAL A 160 1.60 22.39 23.05
N PRO A 161 1.75 23.73 22.94
CA PRO A 161 2.52 24.34 21.88
C PRO A 161 3.92 23.73 21.78
N LEU A 162 4.36 23.40 20.56
CA LEU A 162 5.78 23.17 20.32
C LEU A 162 6.49 24.52 20.52
N ALA A 163 7.58 24.56 21.28
CA ALA A 163 8.35 25.80 21.47
C ALA A 163 8.99 26.22 20.13
N GLU A 164 9.12 27.52 19.88
CA GLU A 164 9.93 28.03 18.77
C GLU A 164 11.38 27.58 19.00
N LEU A 165 11.83 26.57 18.26
CA LEU A 165 13.24 26.25 18.16
C LEU A 165 13.91 27.38 17.37
N GLU A 166 14.88 28.08 17.96
CA GLU A 166 15.60 29.16 17.28
C GLU A 166 16.12 28.68 15.91
N SER A 167 15.65 29.33 14.86
CA SER A 167 15.99 28.99 13.48
C SER A 167 17.50 29.14 13.27
N GLY A 168 18.19 28.04 12.99
CA GLY A 168 19.61 28.07 12.62
C GLY A 168 20.52 27.10 13.38
N SER A 169 20.04 26.41 14.42
CA SER A 169 20.76 25.25 14.94
C SER A 169 20.49 24.04 14.05
N ALA A 170 21.53 23.42 13.52
CA ALA A 170 21.45 22.10 12.92
C ALA A 170 21.17 21.07 14.02
N ALA A 171 19.93 21.05 14.52
CA ALA A 171 19.51 20.14 15.58
C ALA A 171 19.24 18.77 14.95
N LEU A 172 20.17 17.83 15.11
CA LEU A 172 20.03 16.44 14.66
C LEU A 172 19.14 15.59 15.58
N THR A 173 18.67 16.14 16.69
CA THR A 173 17.70 15.53 17.60
C THR A 173 16.96 16.64 18.35
N ALA A 174 15.63 16.59 18.31
CA ALA A 174 14.79 17.37 19.20
C ALA A 174 14.19 16.44 20.25
N GLU A 175 14.54 16.67 21.50
CA GLU A 175 14.04 15.85 22.61
C GLU A 175 12.83 16.54 23.24
N ALA A 176 11.69 15.86 23.31
CA ALA A 176 10.54 16.33 24.06
C ALA A 176 10.54 15.70 25.45
N ILE A 177 10.46 16.53 26.49
CA ILE A 177 10.40 16.09 27.88
C ILE A 177 9.13 16.61 28.56
N LEU A 178 8.25 15.70 28.97
CA LEU A 178 7.06 16.02 29.77
C LEU A 178 7.44 16.02 31.25
N PHE A 179 7.12 17.08 31.99
CA PHE A 179 7.28 17.20 33.44
C PHE A 179 5.92 17.34 34.12
N PHE A 180 5.68 16.57 35.17
CA PHE A 180 4.46 16.65 35.98
C PHE A 180 4.75 17.42 37.27
N THR A 181 3.90 18.39 37.61
CA THR A 181 4.20 19.37 38.69
C THR A 181 3.90 18.87 40.11
N GLU A 182 3.25 17.71 40.30
CA GLU A 182 2.83 17.22 41.63
C GLU A 182 3.15 15.72 41.91
N LYS A 183 3.07 15.33 43.20
CA LYS A 183 3.49 14.05 43.85
C LYS A 183 2.67 12.81 43.37
N PRO A 184 3.13 11.57 43.69
CA PRO A 184 3.24 10.45 42.75
C PRO A 184 1.92 10.08 42.06
N THR A 185 2.02 9.86 40.75
CA THR A 185 0.91 9.44 39.90
C THR A 185 1.36 8.25 39.06
N GLN A 186 0.57 7.17 39.09
CA GLN A 186 0.58 6.27 37.95
C GLN A 186 0.02 7.04 36.75
N LEU A 187 0.73 7.01 35.64
CA LEU A 187 0.28 7.60 34.39
C LEU A 187 0.24 6.54 33.32
N GLU A 188 -0.92 6.38 32.69
CA GLU A 188 -1.07 5.54 31.52
C GLU A 188 -1.18 6.39 30.27
N ILE A 189 -0.35 6.10 29.26
CA ILE A 189 -0.36 6.81 27.97
C ILE A 189 -0.77 5.82 26.89
N ARG A 190 -1.79 6.21 26.11
CA ARG A 190 -2.29 5.44 24.96
C ARG A 190 -1.80 6.03 23.65
N ARG A 191 -1.67 7.35 23.56
CA ARG A 191 -1.34 8.02 22.30
C ARG A 191 -0.56 9.31 22.47
N ILE A 192 0.39 9.53 21.57
CA ILE A 192 1.16 10.77 21.42
C ILE A 192 1.20 11.15 19.95
N GLU A 193 0.87 12.41 19.69
CA GLU A 193 0.73 12.97 18.35
C GLU A 193 1.41 14.32 18.27
N VAL A 194 2.13 14.57 17.19
CA VAL A 194 2.51 15.91 16.78
C VAL A 194 1.54 16.33 15.69
N SER A 195 0.89 17.46 15.88
CA SER A 195 -0.07 17.98 14.90
C SER A 195 0.20 19.43 14.58
N ARG A 196 -0.12 19.84 13.37
CA ARG A 196 -0.08 21.22 12.92
C ARG A 196 -1.51 21.69 12.71
N ASP A 197 -1.83 22.76 13.41
CA ASP A 197 -3.10 23.45 13.24
C ASP A 197 -3.07 24.28 11.94
N ARG A 198 -4.16 24.22 11.17
CA ARG A 198 -4.37 24.87 9.88
C ARG A 198 -5.63 25.72 9.93
N ASN A 199 -5.65 26.78 9.13
CA ASN A 199 -6.75 27.74 9.04
C ASN A 199 -7.58 27.49 7.77
N VAL A 200 -7.23 26.46 6.97
CA VAL A 200 -7.95 26.03 5.76
C VAL A 200 -7.97 24.50 5.62
N SER A 201 -9.13 23.98 5.23
CA SER A 201 -9.34 22.57 4.85
C SER A 201 -9.75 22.44 3.38
N LEU A 202 -9.54 21.26 2.80
CA LEU A 202 -10.03 20.92 1.48
C LEU A 202 -10.48 19.45 1.49
N GLU A 203 -11.61 19.19 0.83
CA GLU A 203 -12.20 17.87 0.64
C GLU A 203 -12.60 17.70 -0.82
N LEU A 204 -12.45 16.48 -1.33
CA LEU A 204 -12.92 16.08 -2.65
C LEU A 204 -14.41 15.72 -2.58
N TYR A 205 -15.21 16.31 -3.45
CA TYR A 205 -16.67 16.12 -3.54
C TYR A 205 -17.11 15.60 -4.90
N CYS A 206 -16.20 14.89 -5.59
CA CYS A 206 -16.43 14.12 -6.80
C CYS A 206 -15.72 12.77 -6.68
N ASP A 207 -16.11 11.82 -7.52
CA ASP A 207 -15.31 10.61 -7.74
C ASP A 207 -13.91 11.01 -8.24
N PRO A 208 -12.81 10.55 -7.61
CA PRO A 208 -11.45 10.79 -8.09
C PRO A 208 -11.26 10.51 -9.59
N GLY A 209 -11.87 9.44 -10.14
CA GLY A 209 -11.79 9.10 -11.56
C GLY A 209 -12.54 10.08 -12.49
N MET A 210 -13.42 10.90 -11.93
CA MET A 210 -14.19 11.93 -12.63
C MET A 210 -13.62 13.34 -12.44
N ALA A 211 -12.61 13.51 -11.58
CA ALA A 211 -11.94 14.80 -11.35
C ALA A 211 -11.45 15.42 -12.67
N TRP A 212 -11.01 14.58 -13.61
CA TRP A 212 -10.62 14.95 -14.98
C TRP A 212 -11.66 15.70 -15.80
N ARG A 213 -12.95 15.47 -15.55
CA ARG A 213 -14.04 16.19 -16.22
C ARG A 213 -14.45 17.40 -15.40
N ASN A 214 -14.78 17.17 -14.14
CA ASN A 214 -15.29 18.18 -13.23
C ASN A 214 -14.72 17.90 -11.82
N LEU A 215 -13.63 18.55 -11.47
CA LEU A 215 -13.11 18.50 -10.11
C LEU A 215 -14.05 19.32 -9.22
N VAL A 216 -14.69 18.67 -8.26
CA VAL A 216 -15.53 19.34 -7.27
C VAL A 216 -14.83 19.22 -5.93
N VAL A 217 -14.48 20.35 -5.32
CA VAL A 217 -13.89 20.40 -3.99
C VAL A 217 -14.67 21.35 -3.10
N ARG A 218 -14.68 21.06 -1.80
CA ARG A 218 -15.29 21.90 -0.77
C ARG A 218 -14.31 22.05 0.38
N GLY A 219 -14.43 23.13 1.13
CA GLY A 219 -13.59 23.32 2.29
C GLY A 219 -14.10 24.40 3.20
N ARG A 220 -13.38 24.57 4.30
CA ARG A 220 -13.66 25.57 5.32
C ARG A 220 -12.41 26.35 5.67
N THR A 221 -12.61 27.55 6.19
CA THR A 221 -11.55 28.42 6.70
C THR A 221 -11.97 29.04 8.03
N GLU A 222 -11.06 29.76 8.68
CA GLU A 222 -11.45 30.74 9.70
C GLU A 222 -12.46 31.76 9.12
N PRO A 223 -13.44 32.25 9.92
CA PRO A 223 -14.51 33.13 9.44
C PRO A 223 -14.04 34.43 8.80
N ALA A 224 -12.86 34.93 9.17
CA ALA A 224 -12.30 36.19 8.68
C ALA A 224 -11.67 36.09 7.27
N VAL A 225 -11.52 34.88 6.72
CA VAL A 225 -10.93 34.69 5.39
C VAL A 225 -11.98 34.98 4.32
N GLU A 226 -11.71 35.92 3.42
CA GLU A 226 -12.65 36.30 2.35
C GLU A 226 -12.51 35.44 1.09
N LYS A 227 -11.32 34.83 0.89
CA LYS A 227 -10.94 34.19 -0.36
C LYS A 227 -9.94 33.07 -0.16
N VAL A 228 -10.05 32.04 -0.98
CA VAL A 228 -9.10 30.91 -1.03
C VAL A 228 -8.67 30.63 -2.46
N ASP A 229 -7.43 30.18 -2.64
CA ASP A 229 -6.90 29.71 -3.91
C ASP A 229 -6.86 28.19 -3.95
N ILE A 230 -7.61 27.58 -4.86
CA ILE A 230 -7.49 26.17 -5.17
C ILE A 230 -6.33 26.00 -6.14
N VAL A 231 -5.29 25.31 -5.70
CA VAL A 231 -4.07 25.09 -6.47
C VAL A 231 -3.96 23.63 -6.86
N ILE A 232 -3.95 23.39 -8.16
CA ILE A 232 -3.62 22.10 -8.74
C ILE A 232 -2.15 22.14 -9.13
N ARG A 233 -1.35 21.20 -8.64
CA ARG A 233 -0.02 20.92 -9.16
C ARG A 233 -0.11 19.63 -9.97
N ASP A 234 0.13 19.75 -11.27
CA ASP A 234 0.05 18.61 -12.17
C ASP A 234 1.24 17.65 -12.01
N GLY A 235 1.18 16.49 -12.65
CA GLY A 235 2.23 15.46 -12.61
C GLY A 235 3.54 15.84 -13.32
N GLU A 236 3.63 17.03 -13.91
CA GLU A 236 4.88 17.65 -14.39
C GLU A 236 5.40 18.73 -13.44
N GLY A 237 4.65 19.02 -12.37
CA GLY A 237 4.99 19.99 -11.36
C GLY A 237 4.53 21.41 -11.67
N LYS A 238 3.74 21.62 -12.73
CA LYS A 238 3.16 22.93 -13.06
C LYS A 238 1.96 23.21 -12.18
N GLU A 239 1.95 24.41 -11.60
CA GLU A 239 0.84 24.87 -10.77
C GLU A 239 -0.18 25.67 -11.60
N SER A 240 -1.45 25.37 -11.36
CA SER A 240 -2.59 26.13 -11.87
C SER A 240 -3.44 26.56 -10.69
N VAL A 241 -3.96 27.78 -10.74
CA VAL A 241 -4.69 28.38 -9.62
C VAL A 241 -6.09 28.76 -10.06
N LYS A 242 -7.09 28.43 -9.25
CA LYS A 242 -8.45 28.93 -9.35
C LYS A 242 -8.89 29.46 -8.00
N SER A 243 -9.24 30.73 -7.94
CA SER A 243 -9.70 31.33 -6.69
C SER A 243 -11.19 31.20 -6.48
N GLU A 244 -11.61 31.02 -5.23
CA GLU A 244 -13.01 31.03 -4.82
C GLU A 244 -13.25 31.96 -3.63
N ALA A 245 -14.45 32.55 -3.58
CA ALA A 245 -14.89 33.35 -2.44
C ALA A 245 -15.28 32.44 -1.28
N VAL A 246 -14.95 32.88 -0.07
CA VAL A 246 -15.37 32.23 1.17
C VAL A 246 -16.60 32.98 1.72
N LYS A 247 -17.61 32.23 2.15
CA LYS A 247 -18.80 32.78 2.82
C LYS A 247 -19.00 32.04 4.14
N ASP A 248 -19.05 32.80 5.24
CA ASP A 248 -19.22 32.26 6.59
C ASP A 248 -18.23 31.11 6.92
N GLY A 249 -16.97 31.27 6.49
CA GLY A 249 -15.92 30.26 6.69
C GLY A 249 -16.06 29.00 5.82
N VAL A 250 -16.88 29.02 4.76
CA VAL A 250 -17.10 27.89 3.84
C VAL A 250 -16.85 28.30 2.40
N PHE A 251 -16.26 27.40 1.61
CA PHE A 251 -16.08 27.56 0.17
C PHE A 251 -16.33 26.26 -0.60
N ALA A 252 -16.58 26.41 -1.91
CA ALA A 252 -16.69 25.31 -2.84
C ALA A 252 -16.14 25.74 -4.21
N CYS A 253 -15.45 24.83 -4.89
CA CYS A 253 -14.93 25.03 -6.23
C CYS A 253 -15.40 23.91 -7.14
N VAL A 254 -15.89 24.29 -8.33
CA VAL A 254 -16.08 23.36 -9.46
C VAL A 254 -15.10 23.76 -10.54
N TRP A 255 -14.13 22.91 -10.86
CA TRP A 255 -13.15 23.13 -11.91
C TRP A 255 -13.42 22.18 -13.08
N ASN A 256 -14.04 22.72 -14.12
CA ASN A 256 -14.31 21.96 -15.35
C ASN A 256 -13.02 21.82 -16.15
N SER A 257 -12.72 20.60 -16.60
CA SER A 257 -11.48 20.24 -17.32
C SER A 257 -10.22 20.75 -16.60
N PRO A 258 -9.97 20.31 -15.35
CA PRO A 258 -8.81 20.77 -14.60
C PRO A 258 -7.51 20.37 -15.30
N PRO A 259 -6.44 21.17 -15.16
CA PRO A 259 -5.13 20.91 -15.75
C PRO A 259 -4.40 19.81 -14.97
N LEU A 260 -4.77 18.57 -15.24
CA LEU A 260 -4.12 17.36 -14.71
C LEU A 260 -3.22 16.75 -15.79
N THR A 261 -2.10 16.14 -15.39
CA THR A 261 -1.22 15.34 -16.25
C THR A 261 -1.69 13.89 -16.24
N GLU A 262 -1.89 13.33 -17.43
CA GLU A 262 -2.47 12.00 -17.60
C GLU A 262 -1.48 10.92 -17.17
N GLY A 263 -1.96 9.91 -16.43
CA GLY A 263 -1.15 8.79 -15.95
C GLY A 263 -0.07 9.16 -14.92
N ARG A 264 -0.15 10.34 -14.30
CA ARG A 264 0.75 10.75 -13.22
C ARG A 264 -0.03 11.20 -11.99
N THR A 265 0.61 11.17 -10.82
CA THR A 265 0.03 11.76 -9.61
C THR A 265 -0.05 13.26 -9.75
N ASN A 266 -1.26 13.79 -9.60
CA ASN A 266 -1.52 15.22 -9.50
C ASN A 266 -1.88 15.53 -8.04
N THR A 267 -1.80 16.79 -7.62
CA THR A 267 -2.27 17.19 -6.28
C THR A 267 -3.15 18.42 -6.36
N VAL A 268 -4.14 18.49 -5.48
CA VAL A 268 -4.95 19.70 -5.26
C VAL A 268 -4.89 20.11 -3.80
N CYS A 269 -4.72 21.40 -3.53
CA CYS A 269 -4.80 21.96 -2.19
C CYS A 269 -5.50 23.32 -2.22
N ALA A 270 -5.96 23.77 -1.06
CA ALA A 270 -6.47 25.12 -0.87
C ALA A 270 -5.42 25.97 -0.14
N ILE A 271 -5.21 27.20 -0.60
CA ILE A 271 -4.23 28.14 -0.05
C ILE A 271 -4.95 29.42 0.37
N ILE A 272 -4.73 29.83 1.62
CA ILE A 272 -5.00 31.21 2.05
C ILE A 272 -3.75 32.02 1.76
N ARG A 273 -3.90 33.16 1.08
CA ARG A 273 -2.79 34.07 0.77
C ARG A 273 -2.79 35.28 1.67
N ASP A 274 -1.58 35.73 2.01
CA ASP A 274 -1.30 37.06 2.52
C ASP A 274 -0.39 37.78 1.50
N GLY A 275 -0.98 38.68 0.72
CA GLY A 275 -0.34 39.27 -0.45
C GLY A 275 0.04 38.20 -1.49
N GLN A 276 1.33 38.16 -1.87
CA GLN A 276 1.86 37.17 -2.82
C GLN A 276 2.25 35.84 -2.16
N ASN A 277 2.37 35.81 -0.82
CA ASN A 277 2.86 34.66 -0.09
C ASN A 277 1.70 33.80 0.45
N PRO A 278 1.86 32.46 0.51
CA PRO A 278 0.88 31.60 1.16
C PRO A 278 0.92 31.82 2.68
N ALA A 279 -0.18 32.29 3.27
CA ALA A 279 -0.36 32.39 4.72
C ALA A 279 -0.62 31.00 5.34
N ASP A 280 -1.42 30.19 4.65
CA ASP A 280 -1.61 28.79 5.01
C ASP A 280 -2.04 27.92 3.81
N ARG A 281 -1.93 26.60 3.97
CA ARG A 281 -2.29 25.60 2.96
C ARG A 281 -2.98 24.41 3.62
N SER A 282 -4.03 23.90 2.97
CA SER A 282 -4.67 22.65 3.36
C SER A 282 -3.73 21.46 3.16
N ILE A 283 -4.09 20.30 3.71
CA ILE A 283 -3.45 19.05 3.30
C ILE A 283 -3.70 18.87 1.78
N PRO A 284 -2.66 18.62 0.96
CA PRO A 284 -2.86 18.30 -0.45
C PRO A 284 -3.58 16.96 -0.59
N ILE A 285 -4.57 16.91 -1.48
CA ILE A 285 -5.27 15.70 -1.90
C ILE A 285 -4.61 15.23 -3.20
N GLU A 286 -4.19 13.97 -3.25
CA GLU A 286 -3.74 13.36 -4.50
C GLU A 286 -4.94 13.13 -5.44
N LEU A 287 -4.78 13.56 -6.69
CA LEU A 287 -5.73 13.32 -7.76
C LEU A 287 -5.13 12.30 -8.72
N ASP A 288 -5.83 11.19 -8.87
CA ASP A 288 -5.50 10.17 -9.85
C ASP A 288 -5.52 10.78 -11.25
N GLY A 289 -4.39 10.68 -11.95
CA GLY A 289 -4.21 11.18 -13.30
C GLY A 289 -4.88 10.33 -14.38
N THR A 290 -5.69 9.34 -14.04
CA THR A 290 -6.39 8.54 -15.03
C THR A 290 -7.74 9.13 -15.39
N ARG A 291 -7.90 9.47 -16.67
CA ARG A 291 -9.21 9.85 -17.20
C ARG A 291 -10.16 8.66 -17.08
N GLY A 292 -11.39 8.90 -16.61
CA GLY A 292 -12.45 7.87 -16.60
C GLY A 292 -12.86 7.31 -17.97
N ASP A 293 -12.15 7.61 -19.07
CA ASP A 293 -12.26 6.92 -20.36
C ASP A 293 -11.08 5.95 -20.59
N ASN A 294 -10.97 4.99 -19.69
CA ASN A 294 -9.93 3.97 -19.63
C ASN A 294 -10.22 2.74 -20.53
N GLU A 295 -11.26 2.79 -21.37
CA GLU A 295 -11.68 1.70 -22.27
C GLU A 295 -10.59 1.20 -23.23
N HIS A 296 -9.61 2.05 -23.52
CA HIS A 296 -8.45 1.71 -24.35
C HIS A 296 -7.42 0.81 -23.64
N LEU A 297 -7.41 0.80 -22.30
CA LEU A 297 -6.48 0.03 -21.47
C LEU A 297 -6.92 -1.42 -21.26
N TRP A 298 -8.17 -1.77 -21.56
CA TRP A 298 -8.65 -3.12 -21.33
C TRP A 298 -7.97 -4.13 -22.25
N LEU A 299 -7.63 -5.27 -21.68
CA LEU A 299 -7.10 -6.44 -22.37
C LEU A 299 -8.19 -7.52 -22.42
N ARG A 300 -8.13 -8.37 -23.45
CA ARG A 300 -9.03 -9.53 -23.58
C ARG A 300 -8.35 -10.66 -24.33
N VAL A 301 -8.89 -11.85 -24.20
CA VAL A 301 -8.50 -13.01 -24.99
C VAL A 301 -9.12 -12.96 -26.38
N LYS A 302 -8.33 -13.34 -27.39
CA LYS A 302 -8.79 -13.61 -28.74
C LYS A 302 -7.98 -14.75 -29.36
N GLY A 303 -8.59 -15.92 -29.42
CA GLY A 303 -7.88 -17.13 -29.86
C GLY A 303 -6.69 -17.39 -28.93
N LYS A 304 -5.51 -17.58 -29.51
CA LYS A 304 -4.28 -17.93 -28.80
C LYS A 304 -3.59 -16.78 -28.05
N HIS A 305 -4.16 -15.58 -28.07
CA HIS A 305 -3.46 -14.37 -27.62
C HIS A 305 -4.30 -13.54 -26.67
N ILE A 306 -3.62 -12.82 -25.79
CA ILE A 306 -4.14 -11.60 -25.14
C ILE A 306 -4.00 -10.47 -26.15
N VAL A 307 -5.04 -9.64 -26.30
CA VAL A 307 -5.06 -8.52 -27.22
C VAL A 307 -5.54 -7.23 -26.55
N THR A 308 -5.03 -6.11 -27.05
CA THR A 308 -5.44 -4.77 -26.63
C THR A 308 -6.86 -4.43 -27.07
N SER A 309 -7.50 -3.49 -26.38
CA SER A 309 -8.80 -2.95 -26.76
C SER A 309 -8.82 -2.44 -28.21
N PRO A 310 -9.93 -2.62 -28.97
CA PRO A 310 -10.10 -1.98 -30.28
C PRO A 310 -10.13 -0.44 -30.20
N LEU A 311 -10.33 0.13 -29.00
CA LEU A 311 -10.30 1.57 -28.74
C LEU A 311 -8.88 2.09 -28.43
N ALA A 312 -7.90 1.18 -28.31
CA ALA A 312 -6.50 1.56 -28.24
C ALA A 312 -6.04 2.18 -29.57
N LYS A 313 -5.03 3.04 -29.48
CA LYS A 313 -4.30 3.56 -30.63
C LYS A 313 -3.68 2.39 -31.39
N GLY A 314 -3.94 2.33 -32.70
CA GLY A 314 -3.57 1.18 -33.53
C GLY A 314 -4.53 0.00 -33.44
N GLY A 315 -5.65 0.14 -32.71
CA GLY A 315 -6.68 -0.87 -32.55
C GLY A 315 -6.21 -2.08 -31.76
N GLU A 316 -6.89 -3.19 -32.02
CA GLU A 316 -6.61 -4.48 -31.40
C GLU A 316 -5.31 -5.09 -31.93
N ARG A 317 -4.37 -5.34 -31.03
CA ARG A 317 -3.06 -5.93 -31.31
C ARG A 317 -2.69 -6.92 -30.21
N MET A 318 -1.83 -7.87 -30.51
CA MET A 318 -1.30 -8.80 -29.51
C MET A 318 -0.61 -8.03 -28.37
N PHE A 319 -0.87 -8.45 -27.14
CA PHE A 319 -0.23 -7.94 -25.93
C PHE A 319 0.49 -9.10 -25.24
N ILE A 320 1.82 -8.99 -25.12
CA ILE A 320 2.66 -9.96 -24.43
C ILE A 320 3.03 -9.37 -23.06
N PRO A 321 2.48 -9.92 -21.95
CA PRO A 321 2.89 -9.53 -20.61
C PRO A 321 4.26 -10.12 -20.30
N VAL A 322 5.20 -9.28 -19.87
CA VAL A 322 6.52 -9.68 -19.37
C VAL A 322 6.76 -8.97 -18.05
N GLY A 323 7.08 -9.72 -17.01
CA GLY A 323 7.09 -9.20 -15.65
C GLY A 323 7.87 -10.02 -14.66
N LEU A 324 7.65 -9.72 -13.38
CA LEU A 324 8.25 -10.40 -12.24
C LEU A 324 7.24 -10.61 -11.12
N GLY A 325 7.53 -11.55 -10.22
CA GLY A 325 6.81 -11.75 -8.96
C GLY A 325 7.23 -10.74 -7.88
N TYR A 326 6.27 -10.07 -7.26
CA TYR A 326 6.47 -9.15 -6.13
C TYR A 326 5.79 -9.67 -4.85
N SER A 327 6.50 -10.51 -4.10
CA SER A 327 6.01 -11.07 -2.83
C SER A 327 6.28 -10.10 -1.67
N ARG A 328 5.49 -9.03 -1.64
CA ARG A 328 5.53 -7.97 -0.62
C ARG A 328 5.35 -8.55 0.78
N ASP A 329 6.16 -8.09 1.74
CA ASP A 329 6.09 -8.47 3.16
C ASP A 329 6.27 -9.99 3.42
N VAL A 330 6.78 -10.75 2.44
CA VAL A 330 7.25 -12.15 2.55
C VAL A 330 8.71 -12.28 2.12
N ILE A 331 9.01 -11.91 0.88
CA ILE A 331 10.39 -11.97 0.35
C ILE A 331 11.06 -10.61 0.47
N MET A 332 10.32 -9.55 0.19
CA MET A 332 10.83 -8.18 0.20
C MET A 332 9.91 -7.29 1.02
N SER A 333 10.51 -6.40 1.82
CA SER A 333 9.76 -5.33 2.49
C SER A 333 9.02 -4.47 1.49
N ARG A 334 7.88 -3.92 1.91
CA ARG A 334 7.10 -2.98 1.10
C ARG A 334 7.94 -1.84 0.51
N ASP A 335 8.00 -1.77 -0.81
CA ASP A 335 8.48 -0.63 -1.60
C ASP A 335 7.76 -0.58 -2.96
N ASP A 336 6.45 -0.30 -2.92
CA ASP A 336 5.57 -0.46 -4.08
C ASP A 336 6.04 0.39 -5.28
N ASP A 337 6.33 1.68 -5.10
CA ASP A 337 6.82 2.55 -6.18
C ASP A 337 8.24 2.21 -6.63
N GLY A 338 9.12 1.75 -5.72
CA GLY A 338 10.46 1.29 -6.06
C GLY A 338 10.45 0.05 -6.96
N VAL A 339 9.56 -0.91 -6.67
CA VAL A 339 9.34 -2.11 -7.51
C VAL A 339 8.84 -1.73 -8.89
N MET A 340 7.83 -0.87 -8.97
CA MET A 340 7.28 -0.45 -10.27
C MET A 340 8.32 0.28 -11.11
N LYS A 341 9.12 1.15 -10.48
CA LYS A 341 10.25 1.79 -11.15
C LYS A 341 11.28 0.77 -11.63
N TYR A 342 11.66 -0.19 -10.79
CA TYR A 342 12.60 -1.26 -11.17
C TYR A 342 12.09 -2.04 -12.38
N CYS A 343 10.80 -2.41 -12.40
CA CYS A 343 10.17 -3.07 -13.53
C CYS A 343 10.29 -2.24 -14.82
N ARG A 344 9.99 -0.94 -14.76
CA ARG A 344 10.09 -0.03 -15.91
C ARG A 344 11.52 0.11 -16.43
N ASP A 345 12.49 0.25 -15.52
CA ASP A 345 13.91 0.35 -15.88
C ASP A 345 14.42 -0.93 -16.56
N HIS A 346 13.78 -2.07 -16.29
CA HIS A 346 14.08 -3.39 -16.87
C HIS A 346 13.14 -3.80 -18.01
N HIS A 347 12.39 -2.84 -18.57
CA HIS A 347 11.49 -3.04 -19.71
C HIS A 347 10.34 -4.04 -19.46
N LEU A 348 9.99 -4.26 -18.19
CA LEU A 348 8.82 -5.03 -17.80
C LEU A 348 7.56 -4.17 -17.92
N ASN A 349 6.43 -4.80 -18.23
CA ASN A 349 5.14 -4.15 -18.41
C ASN A 349 4.04 -4.65 -17.46
N THR A 350 4.35 -5.69 -16.68
CA THR A 350 3.40 -6.36 -15.79
C THR A 350 4.11 -6.75 -14.48
N VAL A 351 3.40 -6.72 -13.37
CA VAL A 351 3.83 -7.28 -12.08
C VAL A 351 2.85 -8.38 -11.68
N ARG A 352 3.37 -9.56 -11.33
CA ARG A 352 2.57 -10.59 -10.66
C ARG A 352 2.64 -10.32 -9.16
N PHE A 353 1.50 -10.13 -8.52
CA PHE A 353 1.38 -9.79 -7.12
C PHE A 353 0.72 -10.94 -6.34
N PRO A 354 1.52 -11.81 -5.71
CA PRO A 354 1.06 -12.82 -4.78
C PRO A 354 0.41 -12.20 -3.55
N PHE A 355 -0.76 -12.69 -3.16
CA PHE A 355 -1.46 -12.33 -1.94
C PHE A 355 -2.27 -13.51 -1.38
N TYR A 356 -2.79 -13.36 -0.17
CA TYR A 356 -3.42 -14.43 0.60
C TYR A 356 -4.81 -13.99 1.03
N LEU A 357 -5.76 -14.93 1.08
CA LEU A 357 -7.16 -14.64 1.36
C LEU A 357 -7.57 -15.07 2.78
N ARG A 358 -6.83 -15.99 3.40
CA ARG A 358 -7.21 -16.62 4.67
C ARG A 358 -6.27 -16.25 5.81
N TYR A 359 -4.96 -16.40 5.63
CA TYR A 359 -3.94 -16.16 6.65
C TYR A 359 -2.74 -15.43 6.07
N TRP A 360 -2.29 -14.36 6.73
CA TRP A 360 -1.18 -13.53 6.27
C TRP A 360 -0.57 -12.70 7.39
N ASN A 361 0.66 -13.03 7.82
CA ASN A 361 1.38 -12.25 8.85
C ASN A 361 0.54 -11.93 10.11
N THR A 362 -0.44 -12.78 10.43
CA THR A 362 -1.43 -12.57 11.50
C THR A 362 -1.18 -13.44 12.73
N GLY A 363 -0.11 -14.24 12.76
CA GLY A 363 0.17 -15.16 13.87
C GLY A 363 -0.93 -16.21 14.10
N GLY A 364 -1.63 -16.60 13.03
CA GLY A 364 -2.70 -17.61 13.06
C GLY A 364 -4.14 -17.06 13.08
N GLU A 365 -4.33 -15.74 13.10
CA GLU A 365 -5.66 -15.13 13.00
C GLU A 365 -6.14 -14.97 11.55
N GLN A 366 -7.44 -15.14 11.30
CA GLN A 366 -8.01 -14.98 9.96
C GLN A 366 -7.93 -13.51 9.51
N ILE A 367 -7.63 -13.30 8.23
CA ILE A 367 -7.56 -11.97 7.63
C ILE A 367 -8.93 -11.27 7.65
N ASP A 368 -8.95 -9.98 8.01
CA ASP A 368 -10.03 -9.07 7.60
C ASP A 368 -9.81 -8.70 6.13
N LEU A 369 -10.60 -9.32 5.24
CA LEU A 369 -10.38 -9.23 3.80
C LEU A 369 -10.53 -7.80 3.26
N ASP A 370 -11.45 -7.01 3.79
CA ASP A 370 -11.64 -5.62 3.33
C ASP A 370 -10.44 -4.75 3.72
N ARG A 371 -9.92 -4.96 4.93
CA ARG A 371 -8.70 -4.31 5.39
C ARG A 371 -7.49 -4.76 4.57
N HIS A 372 -7.36 -6.06 4.30
CA HIS A 372 -6.25 -6.60 3.53
C HIS A 372 -6.26 -6.10 2.08
N ILE A 373 -7.43 -6.05 1.44
CA ILE A 373 -7.61 -5.40 0.13
C ILE A 373 -7.13 -3.94 0.20
N ALA A 374 -7.58 -3.17 1.19
CA ALA A 374 -7.27 -1.74 1.28
C ALA A 374 -5.80 -1.43 1.63
N GLU A 375 -5.15 -2.24 2.48
CA GLU A 375 -3.82 -1.94 3.04
C GLU A 375 -2.68 -2.72 2.36
N HIS A 376 -2.99 -3.87 1.75
CA HIS A 376 -2.00 -4.76 1.14
C HIS A 376 -2.12 -4.79 -0.39
N ILE A 377 -3.31 -5.04 -0.94
CA ILE A 377 -3.50 -5.22 -2.39
C ILE A 377 -3.61 -3.88 -3.13
N ASP A 378 -4.50 -2.99 -2.68
CA ASP A 378 -4.82 -1.73 -3.37
C ASP A 378 -3.58 -0.85 -3.58
N PRO A 379 -2.65 -0.69 -2.61
CA PRO A 379 -1.46 0.11 -2.84
C PRO A 379 -0.57 -0.37 -3.99
N VAL A 380 -0.51 -1.68 -4.24
CA VAL A 380 0.26 -2.25 -5.35
C VAL A 380 -0.42 -1.96 -6.68
N VAL A 381 -1.74 -2.12 -6.75
CA VAL A 381 -2.53 -1.76 -7.93
C VAL A 381 -2.41 -0.27 -8.24
N GLN A 382 -2.49 0.59 -7.22
CA GLN A 382 -2.30 2.04 -7.40
C GLN A 382 -0.88 2.40 -7.82
N ALA A 383 0.15 1.72 -7.30
CA ALA A 383 1.52 1.93 -7.75
C ALA A 383 1.69 1.51 -9.21
N ALA A 384 1.21 0.34 -9.61
CA ALA A 384 1.28 -0.12 -10.99
C ALA A 384 0.59 0.86 -11.95
N LYS A 385 -0.58 1.36 -11.57
CA LYS A 385 -1.32 2.40 -12.27
C LYS A 385 -0.51 3.69 -12.46
N ARG A 386 0.10 4.22 -11.39
CA ARG A 386 0.96 5.42 -11.45
C ARG A 386 2.17 5.26 -12.36
N HIS A 387 2.71 4.04 -12.44
CA HIS A 387 3.90 3.73 -13.25
C HIS A 387 3.58 3.16 -14.62
N GLY A 388 2.30 3.03 -14.98
CA GLY A 388 1.88 2.45 -16.26
C GLY A 388 2.36 1.01 -16.41
N LEU A 389 2.01 0.14 -15.46
CA LEU A 389 2.23 -1.30 -15.46
C LEU A 389 0.90 -2.00 -15.17
N TYR A 390 0.70 -3.19 -15.73
CA TYR A 390 -0.41 -4.04 -15.32
C TYR A 390 -0.06 -4.86 -14.06
N VAL A 391 -1.09 -5.33 -13.35
CA VAL A 391 -0.96 -6.25 -12.22
C VAL A 391 -1.72 -7.54 -12.51
N ILE A 392 -1.08 -8.69 -12.30
CA ILE A 392 -1.77 -9.97 -12.09
C ILE A 392 -1.95 -10.15 -10.60
N LEU A 393 -3.18 -10.30 -10.14
CA LEU A 393 -3.46 -10.65 -8.75
C LEU A 393 -3.40 -12.18 -8.65
N ASP A 394 -2.45 -12.69 -7.88
CA ASP A 394 -2.18 -14.13 -7.70
C ASP A 394 -2.54 -14.56 -6.27
N MET A 395 -3.52 -15.45 -6.12
CA MET A 395 -3.82 -16.01 -4.81
C MET A 395 -2.86 -17.15 -4.48
N HIS A 396 -1.91 -16.83 -3.61
CA HIS A 396 -0.72 -17.62 -3.35
C HIS A 396 -0.87 -18.55 -2.14
N GLU A 397 -1.98 -19.28 -2.07
CA GLU A 397 -2.27 -20.23 -0.99
C GLU A 397 -2.13 -21.69 -1.43
N TYR A 398 -2.00 -22.58 -0.44
CA TYR A 398 -1.96 -24.04 -0.59
C TYR A 398 -3.07 -24.68 0.24
N PHE A 399 -3.84 -25.62 -0.32
CA PHE A 399 -5.02 -26.25 0.30
C PHE A 399 -4.65 -27.34 1.30
N GLU A 400 -3.38 -27.39 1.71
CA GLU A 400 -2.92 -28.24 2.79
C GLU A 400 -3.48 -27.69 4.12
N GLY A 401 -4.20 -28.54 4.86
CA GLY A 401 -4.60 -28.22 6.22
C GLY A 401 -3.38 -28.27 7.14
N GLY A 402 -3.39 -27.55 8.25
CA GLY A 402 -2.37 -27.67 9.30
C GLY A 402 -1.71 -26.35 9.61
N ASN A 403 -1.63 -26.06 10.90
CA ASN A 403 -1.16 -24.82 11.51
C ASN A 403 -0.10 -24.07 10.68
N VAL A 404 -0.47 -22.89 10.17
CA VAL A 404 0.34 -22.02 9.31
C VAL A 404 1.71 -21.69 9.93
N ASP A 405 1.83 -21.83 11.26
CA ASP A 405 3.08 -21.70 12.03
C ASP A 405 4.20 -22.70 11.68
N ALA A 406 3.87 -23.84 11.07
CA ALA A 406 4.83 -24.88 10.69
C ALA A 406 5.19 -24.85 9.19
N ILE A 407 4.30 -24.36 8.33
CA ILE A 407 4.44 -24.47 6.87
C ILE A 407 5.41 -23.42 6.30
N GLU A 408 5.51 -22.23 6.91
CA GLU A 408 6.47 -21.21 6.46
C GLU A 408 7.93 -21.44 6.91
N ARG A 409 8.20 -22.43 7.78
CA ARG A 409 9.58 -22.77 8.18
C ARG A 409 10.23 -23.86 7.34
N THR A 410 9.47 -24.63 6.57
CA THR A 410 10.00 -25.67 5.71
C THR A 410 9.01 -25.96 4.57
N ALA A 411 9.12 -25.24 3.46
CA ALA A 411 8.37 -25.48 2.22
C ALA A 411 8.73 -26.82 1.51
N ARG A 412 9.14 -27.86 2.25
CA ARG A 412 9.48 -29.19 1.71
C ARG A 412 9.16 -30.36 2.64
N SER A 413 8.35 -30.17 3.68
CA SER A 413 7.97 -31.29 4.55
C SER A 413 6.58 -31.14 5.16
N VAL A 414 5.53 -31.37 4.38
CA VAL A 414 4.18 -31.58 4.92
C VAL A 414 3.43 -32.70 4.18
N SER A 415 4.08 -33.85 4.01
CA SER A 415 3.33 -35.08 3.81
C SER A 415 2.64 -35.43 5.13
N GLN A 416 1.38 -35.02 5.35
CA GLN A 416 0.34 -35.68 6.19
C GLN A 416 -0.77 -34.76 6.72
N VAL A 417 -1.37 -33.90 5.90
CA VAL A 417 -2.67 -33.30 6.26
C VAL A 417 -3.61 -33.27 5.07
N GLY A 418 -4.88 -33.61 5.30
CA GLY A 418 -5.90 -33.67 4.25
C GLY A 418 -6.25 -32.28 3.69
N PRO A 419 -6.96 -32.25 2.55
CA PRO A 419 -7.35 -31.00 1.88
C PRO A 419 -8.28 -30.15 2.74
N TRP A 420 -8.36 -28.86 2.45
CA TRP A 420 -9.32 -27.96 3.08
C TRP A 420 -10.76 -28.51 2.98
N PRO A 421 -11.54 -28.42 4.06
CA PRO A 421 -12.96 -28.74 4.00
C PRO A 421 -13.69 -27.86 2.97
N GLU A 422 -14.75 -28.40 2.38
CA GLU A 422 -15.55 -27.77 1.34
C GLU A 422 -16.09 -26.38 1.76
N GLU A 423 -16.51 -26.22 3.02
CA GLU A 423 -16.96 -24.94 3.57
C GLU A 423 -15.83 -23.90 3.68
N VAL A 424 -14.58 -24.34 3.85
CA VAL A 424 -13.40 -23.47 3.90
C VAL A 424 -13.05 -23.03 2.49
N ILE A 425 -13.09 -23.94 1.51
CA ILE A 425 -12.90 -23.64 0.09
C ILE A 425 -13.96 -22.62 -0.37
N GLN A 426 -15.24 -22.84 -0.03
CA GLN A 426 -16.30 -21.89 -0.38
C GLN A 426 -16.05 -20.51 0.25
N LYS A 427 -15.83 -20.43 1.57
CA LYS A 427 -15.73 -19.16 2.29
C LYS A 427 -14.47 -18.37 1.96
N TRP A 428 -13.31 -19.02 1.98
CA TRP A 428 -12.03 -18.32 1.95
C TRP A 428 -11.48 -18.16 0.55
N TRP A 429 -11.76 -19.13 -0.31
CA TRP A 429 -11.27 -19.06 -1.68
C TRP A 429 -12.32 -18.46 -2.62
N ILE A 430 -13.51 -19.06 -2.73
CA ILE A 430 -14.52 -18.60 -3.69
C ILE A 430 -15.11 -17.24 -3.27
N ASP A 431 -15.67 -17.12 -2.07
CA ASP A 431 -16.28 -15.87 -1.61
C ASP A 431 -15.21 -14.77 -1.43
N GLY A 432 -13.99 -15.17 -1.04
CA GLY A 432 -12.83 -14.28 -0.96
C GLY A 432 -12.46 -13.68 -2.33
N TRP A 433 -12.37 -14.52 -3.37
CA TRP A 433 -12.14 -14.06 -4.73
C TRP A 433 -13.27 -13.20 -5.28
N VAL A 434 -14.53 -13.55 -5.01
CA VAL A 434 -15.68 -12.72 -5.39
C VAL A 434 -15.56 -11.34 -4.76
N ARG A 435 -15.11 -11.24 -3.51
CA ARG A 435 -14.91 -9.96 -2.82
C ARG A 435 -13.78 -9.14 -3.44
N VAL A 436 -12.67 -9.76 -3.81
CA VAL A 436 -11.56 -9.11 -4.53
C VAL A 436 -12.01 -8.63 -5.91
N ALA A 437 -12.70 -9.47 -6.68
CA ALA A 437 -13.20 -9.13 -8.00
C ALA A 437 -14.22 -7.98 -7.95
N GLU A 438 -15.13 -7.96 -6.97
CA GLU A 438 -16.08 -6.86 -6.78
C GLU A 438 -15.38 -5.50 -6.58
N LYS A 439 -14.22 -5.49 -5.91
CA LYS A 439 -13.40 -4.29 -5.73
C LYS A 439 -12.72 -3.83 -7.02
N TYR A 440 -12.21 -4.77 -7.83
CA TYR A 440 -11.36 -4.44 -8.99
C TYR A 440 -12.06 -4.53 -10.34
N LYS A 441 -13.34 -4.92 -10.42
CA LYS A 441 -14.09 -5.11 -11.69
C LYS A 441 -14.06 -3.96 -12.71
N ASP A 442 -13.78 -2.74 -12.26
CA ASP A 442 -13.70 -1.52 -13.08
C ASP A 442 -12.26 -0.96 -13.20
N GLU A 443 -11.24 -1.69 -12.75
CA GLU A 443 -9.83 -1.27 -12.72
C GLU A 443 -9.00 -1.96 -13.82
N PRO A 444 -8.85 -1.36 -15.02
CA PRO A 444 -8.18 -1.99 -16.15
C PRO A 444 -6.69 -2.22 -15.95
N TYR A 445 -6.04 -1.59 -14.95
CA TYR A 445 -4.64 -1.89 -14.65
C TYR A 445 -4.46 -3.26 -13.99
N VAL A 446 -5.55 -3.92 -13.56
CA VAL A 446 -5.53 -5.36 -13.29
C VAL A 446 -5.63 -6.10 -14.64
N LEU A 447 -4.59 -6.83 -15.02
CA LEU A 447 -4.61 -7.65 -16.23
C LEU A 447 -5.56 -8.82 -16.06
N GLY A 448 -5.53 -9.47 -14.89
CA GLY A 448 -6.37 -10.62 -14.60
C GLY A 448 -6.16 -11.19 -13.20
N TYR A 449 -6.99 -12.18 -12.89
CA TYR A 449 -7.00 -12.89 -11.61
C TYR A 449 -6.43 -14.30 -11.80
N GLU A 450 -5.26 -14.57 -11.23
CA GLU A 450 -4.69 -15.91 -11.14
C GLU A 450 -5.23 -16.59 -9.89
N LEU A 451 -6.23 -17.45 -10.12
CA LEU A 451 -7.14 -17.89 -9.06
C LEU A 451 -6.43 -18.70 -7.96
N TYR A 452 -5.30 -19.32 -8.29
CA TYR A 452 -4.54 -20.15 -7.39
C TYR A 452 -3.13 -20.39 -7.94
N ASN A 453 -2.12 -20.37 -7.07
CA ASN A 453 -0.71 -20.48 -7.47
C ASN A 453 -0.34 -21.86 -8.05
N GLU A 454 -0.39 -22.93 -7.24
CA GLU A 454 0.13 -24.26 -7.62
C GLU A 454 -0.76 -25.36 -7.05
N MET A 455 -1.91 -25.62 -7.69
CA MET A 455 -2.73 -26.76 -7.26
C MET A 455 -1.97 -28.06 -7.50
N HIS A 456 -1.88 -28.87 -6.45
CA HIS A 456 -1.22 -30.16 -6.48
C HIS A 456 -1.85 -31.14 -5.48
N ASP A 457 -1.54 -32.42 -5.61
CA ASP A 457 -2.10 -33.52 -4.80
C ASP A 457 -3.61 -33.73 -4.94
N PHE A 458 -4.22 -33.17 -5.99
CA PHE A 458 -5.60 -33.43 -6.39
C PHE A 458 -5.65 -34.09 -7.77
N ALA A 459 -6.70 -34.89 -8.01
CA ALA A 459 -6.96 -35.41 -9.34
C ALA A 459 -7.26 -34.26 -10.33
N PRO A 460 -6.89 -34.39 -11.63
CA PRO A 460 -7.11 -33.34 -12.63
C PRO A 460 -8.55 -32.85 -12.71
N GLU A 461 -9.53 -33.74 -12.53
CA GLU A 461 -10.96 -33.41 -12.57
C GLU A 461 -11.39 -32.53 -11.40
N VAL A 462 -10.80 -32.75 -10.21
CA VAL A 462 -11.09 -31.98 -8.99
C VAL A 462 -10.51 -30.57 -9.12
N VAL A 463 -9.27 -30.46 -9.61
CA VAL A 463 -8.63 -29.18 -9.92
C VAL A 463 -9.48 -28.38 -10.90
N ARG A 464 -9.92 -29.01 -12.00
CA ARG A 464 -10.83 -28.40 -12.97
C ARG A 464 -12.14 -27.94 -12.33
N GLU A 465 -12.76 -28.77 -11.48
CA GLU A 465 -14.01 -28.43 -10.80
C GLU A 465 -13.83 -27.19 -9.91
N TYR A 466 -12.79 -27.18 -9.09
CA TYR A 466 -12.46 -26.09 -8.17
C TYR A 466 -12.25 -24.76 -8.90
N TYR A 467 -11.37 -24.73 -9.91
CA TYR A 467 -11.18 -23.53 -10.73
C TYR A 467 -12.49 -23.08 -11.39
N THR A 468 -13.27 -24.01 -11.94
CA THR A 468 -14.55 -23.70 -12.61
C THR A 468 -15.56 -23.07 -11.65
N ARG A 469 -15.62 -23.53 -10.40
CA ARG A 469 -16.52 -22.99 -9.37
C ARG A 469 -16.11 -21.57 -8.96
N CYS A 470 -14.83 -21.34 -8.70
CA CYS A 470 -14.29 -20.03 -8.35
C CYS A 470 -14.52 -19.02 -9.50
N LEU A 471 -14.18 -19.41 -10.74
CA LEU A 471 -14.43 -18.63 -11.96
C LEU A 471 -15.90 -18.22 -12.08
N LYS A 472 -16.83 -19.17 -11.93
CA LYS A 472 -18.28 -18.89 -12.01
C LYS A 472 -18.77 -17.93 -10.92
N GLY A 473 -18.17 -18.00 -9.72
CA GLY A 473 -18.41 -17.06 -8.64
C GLY A 473 -17.99 -15.65 -9.05
N ILE A 474 -16.76 -15.48 -9.52
CA ILE A 474 -16.24 -14.19 -10.00
C ILE A 474 -17.11 -13.63 -11.14
N ARG A 475 -17.54 -14.47 -12.09
CA ARG A 475 -18.40 -14.02 -13.20
C ARG A 475 -19.78 -13.48 -12.79
N GLN A 476 -20.21 -13.67 -11.54
CA GLN A 476 -21.40 -12.99 -11.01
C GLN A 476 -21.19 -11.49 -10.78
N VAL A 477 -19.94 -11.07 -10.54
CA VAL A 477 -19.59 -9.69 -10.18
C VAL A 477 -18.70 -9.00 -11.21
N ASP A 478 -17.90 -9.77 -11.96
CA ASP A 478 -16.92 -9.27 -12.92
C ASP A 478 -16.91 -10.10 -14.22
N GLN A 479 -17.25 -9.42 -15.31
CA GLN A 479 -17.45 -10.01 -16.63
C GLN A 479 -16.36 -9.61 -17.63
N ARG A 480 -15.38 -8.79 -17.19
CA ARG A 480 -14.41 -8.13 -18.07
C ARG A 480 -13.00 -8.67 -17.89
N HIS A 481 -12.55 -8.92 -16.66
CA HIS A 481 -11.17 -9.31 -16.40
C HIS A 481 -10.85 -10.70 -16.96
N ILE A 482 -9.59 -10.88 -17.34
CA ILE A 482 -9.04 -12.18 -17.69
C ILE A 482 -8.97 -13.03 -16.43
N ILE A 483 -9.39 -14.29 -16.53
CA ILE A 483 -9.20 -15.27 -15.46
C ILE A 483 -8.04 -16.18 -15.85
N ILE A 484 -7.08 -16.34 -14.95
CA ILE A 484 -5.88 -17.15 -15.17
C ILE A 484 -6.00 -18.42 -14.33
N VAL A 485 -5.86 -19.58 -14.97
CA VAL A 485 -6.03 -20.90 -14.33
C VAL A 485 -4.86 -21.83 -14.64
N GLY A 486 -4.43 -22.59 -13.64
CA GLY A 486 -3.32 -23.54 -13.74
C GLY A 486 -3.73 -24.99 -13.92
N GLY A 487 -2.76 -25.89 -13.92
CA GLY A 487 -2.93 -27.34 -13.98
C GLY A 487 -2.79 -28.03 -12.61
N TRP A 488 -2.93 -29.36 -12.60
CA TRP A 488 -2.97 -30.17 -11.37
C TRP A 488 -1.59 -30.54 -10.78
N ASP A 489 -0.52 -30.31 -11.52
CA ASP A 489 0.83 -30.76 -11.16
C ASP A 489 1.73 -29.52 -11.01
N TRP A 490 1.53 -28.76 -9.93
CA TRP A 490 2.30 -27.53 -9.64
C TRP A 490 2.28 -26.57 -10.82
N CYS A 491 1.17 -26.54 -11.56
CA CYS A 491 1.02 -25.79 -12.80
C CYS A 491 2.07 -26.10 -13.89
N HIS A 492 2.77 -27.23 -13.88
CA HIS A 492 3.66 -27.60 -15.00
C HIS A 492 2.88 -27.75 -16.31
N ALA A 493 3.47 -27.34 -17.43
CA ALA A 493 2.84 -27.37 -18.75
C ALA A 493 2.31 -28.76 -19.16
N ARG A 494 3.00 -29.83 -18.72
CA ARG A 494 2.59 -31.22 -18.97
C ARG A 494 1.22 -31.59 -18.39
N SER A 495 0.71 -30.80 -17.44
CA SER A 495 -0.57 -31.07 -16.78
C SER A 495 -1.77 -30.36 -17.40
N LEU A 496 -1.55 -29.42 -18.32
CA LEU A 496 -2.64 -28.62 -18.92
C LEU A 496 -3.62 -29.51 -19.69
N GLU A 497 -3.12 -30.42 -20.54
CA GLU A 497 -3.99 -31.31 -21.33
C GLU A 497 -4.86 -32.17 -20.41
N ASP A 498 -4.27 -32.84 -19.43
CA ASP A 498 -4.99 -33.71 -18.49
C ASP A 498 -6.06 -32.94 -17.68
N THR A 499 -5.78 -31.72 -17.24
CA THR A 499 -6.76 -30.91 -16.50
C THR A 499 -7.86 -30.38 -17.41
N TRP A 500 -7.54 -29.84 -18.58
CA TRP A 500 -8.41 -28.91 -19.29
C TRP A 500 -8.93 -29.36 -20.65
N ASP A 501 -8.37 -30.41 -21.27
CA ASP A 501 -8.78 -30.88 -22.61
C ASP A 501 -10.30 -30.95 -22.83
N PRO A 502 -11.12 -31.41 -21.87
CA PRO A 502 -12.56 -31.53 -22.07
C PRO A 502 -13.30 -30.20 -22.25
N VAL A 503 -12.77 -29.08 -21.74
CA VAL A 503 -13.53 -27.82 -21.61
C VAL A 503 -12.73 -26.55 -21.90
N ALA A 504 -11.44 -26.64 -22.23
CA ALA A 504 -10.52 -25.49 -22.28
C ALA A 504 -11.09 -24.28 -23.05
N SER A 505 -11.67 -24.51 -24.23
CA SER A 505 -12.21 -23.45 -25.10
C SER A 505 -13.59 -22.90 -24.68
N ALA A 506 -14.26 -23.53 -23.70
CA ALA A 506 -15.63 -23.21 -23.30
C ALA A 506 -15.83 -23.00 -21.79
N VAL A 507 -14.78 -23.15 -20.97
CA VAL A 507 -14.85 -23.07 -19.50
C VAL A 507 -15.44 -21.75 -19.00
N ASP A 508 -15.21 -20.65 -19.72
CA ASP A 508 -15.65 -19.29 -19.39
C ASP A 508 -16.71 -18.77 -20.36
N ALA A 509 -17.45 -19.64 -21.04
CA ALA A 509 -18.54 -19.20 -21.91
C ALA A 509 -19.61 -18.42 -21.11
N PRO A 510 -20.16 -17.31 -21.65
CA PRO A 510 -19.95 -16.77 -23.01
C PRO A 510 -18.77 -15.79 -23.13
N TYR A 511 -18.06 -15.48 -22.04
CA TYR A 511 -17.00 -14.48 -22.02
C TYR A 511 -15.75 -14.95 -22.76
N ASN A 512 -15.41 -16.25 -22.63
CA ASN A 512 -14.24 -16.90 -23.24
C ASN A 512 -12.94 -16.10 -23.01
N ASN A 513 -12.78 -15.58 -21.79
CA ASN A 513 -11.71 -14.67 -21.42
C ASN A 513 -10.80 -15.29 -20.35
N VAL A 514 -10.28 -16.49 -20.67
CA VAL A 514 -9.39 -17.28 -19.80
C VAL A 514 -8.01 -17.44 -20.43
N VAL A 515 -6.98 -17.33 -19.58
CA VAL A 515 -5.60 -17.69 -19.91
C VAL A 515 -5.18 -18.90 -19.07
N PHE A 516 -4.51 -19.85 -19.68
CA PHE A 516 -3.96 -21.00 -18.98
C PHE A 516 -2.52 -20.70 -18.60
N THR A 517 -2.17 -20.92 -17.33
CA THR A 517 -0.83 -20.61 -16.85
C THR A 517 0.01 -21.85 -16.57
N THR A 518 1.33 -21.68 -16.69
CA THR A 518 2.33 -22.68 -16.35
C THR A 518 3.40 -22.16 -15.41
N HIS A 519 3.96 -23.04 -14.58
CA HIS A 519 5.14 -22.77 -13.77
C HIS A 519 6.29 -23.67 -14.21
N GLU A 520 7.46 -23.08 -14.49
CA GLU A 520 8.56 -23.80 -15.11
C GLU A 520 9.92 -23.44 -14.53
N TYR A 521 10.57 -24.41 -13.89
CA TYR A 521 11.89 -24.26 -13.29
C TYR A 521 12.88 -25.25 -13.92
N PRO A 522 13.48 -24.95 -15.09
CA PRO A 522 14.55 -25.77 -15.63
C PRO A 522 15.68 -25.94 -14.59
N PRO A 523 16.06 -27.17 -14.23
CA PRO A 523 16.08 -28.35 -15.11
C PRO A 523 14.91 -29.34 -14.95
N ASP A 524 13.86 -29.04 -14.19
CA ASP A 524 12.76 -29.99 -13.90
C ASP A 524 12.15 -30.57 -15.18
N ASN A 525 11.88 -29.68 -16.14
CA ASN A 525 11.60 -30.03 -17.52
C ASN A 525 12.56 -29.28 -18.46
N GLN A 526 12.84 -29.89 -19.61
CA GLN A 526 13.69 -29.26 -20.62
C GLN A 526 12.89 -28.27 -21.47
N PRO A 527 13.45 -27.11 -21.87
CA PRO A 527 12.72 -26.08 -22.60
C PRO A 527 11.98 -26.54 -23.87
N TRP A 528 12.50 -27.53 -24.60
CA TRP A 528 11.84 -28.06 -25.80
C TRP A 528 10.61 -28.93 -25.49
N LEU A 529 10.58 -29.62 -24.35
CA LEU A 529 9.40 -30.36 -23.90
C LEU A 529 8.32 -29.40 -23.41
N ILE A 530 8.72 -28.38 -22.65
CA ILE A 530 7.83 -27.28 -22.23
C ILE A 530 7.21 -26.62 -23.47
N GLN A 531 8.03 -26.31 -24.49
CA GLN A 531 7.54 -25.76 -25.76
C GLN A 531 6.47 -26.66 -26.38
N GLU A 532 6.74 -27.96 -26.49
CA GLU A 532 5.84 -28.93 -27.10
C GLU A 532 4.48 -28.95 -26.39
N TRP A 533 4.48 -29.09 -25.05
CA TRP A 533 3.25 -29.14 -24.27
C TRP A 533 2.44 -27.84 -24.33
N MET A 534 3.10 -26.68 -24.13
CA MET A 534 2.41 -25.37 -24.16
C MET A 534 1.81 -25.09 -25.54
N THR A 535 2.57 -25.34 -26.62
CA THR A 535 2.10 -25.05 -27.97
C THR A 535 1.06 -26.06 -28.44
N ALA A 536 1.19 -27.35 -28.10
CA ALA A 536 0.18 -28.36 -28.42
C ALA A 536 -1.18 -28.02 -27.79
N PHE A 537 -1.21 -27.68 -26.50
CA PHE A 537 -2.43 -27.30 -25.80
C PHE A 537 -3.03 -26.00 -26.37
N ARG A 538 -2.21 -24.93 -26.49
CA ARG A 538 -2.59 -23.63 -27.07
C ARG A 538 -3.23 -23.80 -28.46
N ASP A 539 -2.59 -24.61 -29.30
CA ASP A 539 -2.97 -24.75 -30.70
C ASP A 539 -4.20 -25.64 -30.88
N ARG A 540 -4.32 -26.71 -30.10
CA ARG A 540 -5.48 -27.62 -30.09
C ARG A 540 -6.76 -26.90 -29.68
N HIS A 541 -6.68 -26.08 -28.63
CA HIS A 541 -7.86 -25.46 -28.02
C HIS A 541 -8.09 -24.01 -28.47
N ASN A 542 -7.14 -23.41 -29.18
CA ASN A 542 -7.19 -22.01 -29.61
C ASN A 542 -7.41 -21.04 -28.43
N VAL A 543 -6.66 -21.25 -27.36
CA VAL A 543 -6.67 -20.48 -26.10
C VAL A 543 -5.24 -20.00 -25.79
N PRO A 544 -5.05 -18.88 -25.07
CA PRO A 544 -3.72 -18.41 -24.72
C PRO A 544 -3.12 -19.22 -23.57
N VAL A 545 -1.80 -19.40 -23.63
CA VAL A 545 -0.99 -19.98 -22.55
C VAL A 545 0.12 -18.99 -22.17
N MET A 546 0.37 -18.81 -20.89
CA MET A 546 1.45 -17.97 -20.35
C MET A 546 2.22 -18.69 -19.24
N CYS A 547 3.40 -18.20 -18.89
CA CYS A 547 4.19 -18.73 -17.77
C CYS A 547 4.21 -17.74 -16.60
N THR A 548 3.32 -17.89 -15.60
CA THR A 548 3.28 -16.96 -14.44
C THR A 548 4.35 -17.23 -13.41
N GLU A 549 5.15 -18.28 -13.56
CA GLU A 549 6.33 -18.49 -12.71
C GLU A 549 7.45 -19.21 -13.46
N PHE A 550 8.64 -18.63 -13.49
CA PHE A 550 9.86 -19.33 -13.89
C PHE A 550 11.06 -18.65 -13.26
N GLY A 551 12.21 -19.33 -13.24
CA GLY A 551 13.43 -18.71 -12.78
C GLY A 551 14.55 -19.69 -12.56
N ALA A 552 15.51 -19.27 -11.76
CA ALA A 552 16.68 -20.05 -11.39
C ALA A 552 16.40 -20.90 -10.15
N PRO A 553 16.15 -22.22 -10.29
CA PRO A 553 15.88 -23.03 -9.10
C PRO A 553 17.13 -23.18 -8.24
N TYR A 554 16.95 -23.13 -6.92
CA TYR A 554 18.05 -23.33 -5.96
C TYR A 554 18.57 -24.78 -5.93
N TRP A 555 17.82 -25.73 -6.51
CA TRP A 555 18.23 -27.12 -6.66
C TRP A 555 18.97 -27.39 -7.98
N ALA A 556 19.23 -26.37 -8.79
CA ALA A 556 20.10 -26.54 -9.96
C ALA A 556 21.54 -26.84 -9.53
N ASN A 557 22.12 -27.89 -10.10
CA ASN A 557 23.43 -28.41 -9.69
C ASN A 557 24.64 -27.62 -10.25
N SER A 558 24.43 -26.61 -11.11
CA SER A 558 25.50 -25.72 -11.60
C SER A 558 24.97 -24.43 -12.25
N GLU A 559 25.76 -23.35 -12.19
CA GLU A 559 25.52 -22.08 -12.90
C GLU A 559 25.33 -22.29 -14.42
N THR A 560 26.11 -23.19 -15.03
CA THR A 560 25.98 -23.48 -16.48
C THR A 560 24.62 -24.06 -16.81
N ALA A 561 24.15 -25.03 -16.04
CA ALA A 561 22.84 -25.64 -16.24
C ALA A 561 21.71 -24.62 -16.08
N THR A 562 21.78 -23.78 -15.04
CA THR A 562 20.77 -22.74 -14.81
C THR A 562 20.75 -21.71 -15.94
N ARG A 563 21.91 -21.23 -16.40
CA ARG A 563 21.99 -20.29 -17.53
C ARG A 563 21.46 -20.90 -18.84
N GLN A 564 21.77 -22.17 -19.11
CA GLN A 564 21.23 -22.89 -20.26
C GLN A 564 19.70 -23.02 -20.17
N GLY A 565 19.18 -23.34 -18.99
CA GLY A 565 17.74 -23.39 -18.72
C GLY A 565 17.06 -22.04 -18.94
N MET A 566 17.58 -20.99 -18.31
CA MET A 566 17.08 -19.61 -18.43
C MET A 566 17.10 -19.12 -19.88
N ALA A 567 18.24 -19.27 -20.58
CA ALA A 567 18.35 -18.85 -21.97
C ALA A 567 17.42 -19.66 -22.88
N GLY A 568 17.31 -20.97 -22.66
CA GLY A 568 16.44 -21.85 -23.44
C GLY A 568 14.96 -21.52 -23.28
N ILE A 569 14.49 -21.31 -22.05
CA ILE A 569 13.08 -21.01 -21.79
C ILE A 569 12.71 -19.60 -22.29
N LEU A 570 13.57 -18.60 -22.11
CA LEU A 570 13.36 -17.25 -22.64
C LEU A 570 13.35 -17.23 -24.18
N ALA A 571 14.24 -17.99 -24.82
CA ALA A 571 14.25 -18.12 -26.28
C ALA A 571 12.96 -18.80 -26.79
N MET A 572 12.46 -19.78 -26.06
CA MET A 572 11.19 -20.44 -26.34
C MET A 572 10.03 -19.45 -26.22
N PHE A 573 9.95 -18.67 -25.14
CA PHE A 573 8.92 -17.65 -24.97
C PHE A 573 8.93 -16.62 -26.11
N ALA A 574 10.11 -16.14 -26.49
CA ALA A 574 10.27 -15.18 -27.58
C ALA A 574 9.86 -15.74 -28.94
N LYS A 575 10.13 -17.03 -29.19
CA LYS A 575 9.77 -17.70 -30.44
C LYS A 575 8.26 -17.93 -30.57
N GLU A 576 7.57 -18.17 -29.45
CA GLU A 576 6.17 -18.60 -29.42
C GLU A 576 5.21 -17.48 -28.99
N ASP A 577 5.68 -16.26 -28.78
CA ASP A 577 4.89 -15.12 -28.27
C ASP A 577 4.21 -15.40 -26.92
N ILE A 578 4.89 -16.12 -26.03
CA ILE A 578 4.38 -16.51 -24.71
C ILE A 578 4.79 -15.47 -23.67
N GLY A 579 3.81 -14.89 -22.98
CA GLY A 579 4.06 -13.98 -21.86
C GLY A 579 4.58 -14.70 -20.62
N TRP A 580 5.32 -14.01 -19.76
CA TRP A 580 6.04 -14.62 -18.65
C TRP A 580 6.23 -13.71 -17.43
N MET A 581 6.39 -14.32 -16.25
CA MET A 581 6.73 -13.65 -14.98
C MET A 581 7.90 -14.37 -14.31
N ILE A 582 9.02 -13.67 -14.11
CA ILE A 582 10.19 -14.26 -13.44
C ILE A 582 10.03 -14.17 -11.91
N TRP A 583 10.28 -15.28 -11.20
CA TRP A 583 10.04 -15.41 -9.77
C TRP A 583 11.33 -15.39 -8.97
N ALA A 584 11.49 -14.50 -7.99
CA ALA A 584 10.74 -13.32 -7.57
C ALA A 584 11.69 -12.25 -7.01
N LEU A 585 11.25 -10.99 -6.99
CA LEU A 585 12.06 -9.86 -6.54
C LEU A 585 12.29 -9.89 -5.03
N SER A 586 13.56 -9.96 -4.62
CA SER A 586 13.99 -9.86 -3.21
C SER A 586 14.65 -8.54 -2.86
N ARG A 587 15.20 -7.85 -3.87
CA ARG A 587 15.94 -6.60 -3.74
C ARG A 587 15.85 -5.81 -5.03
N LEU A 588 15.83 -4.48 -4.92
CA LEU A 588 15.86 -3.57 -6.07
C LEU A 588 17.30 -3.40 -6.61
N ALA A 589 17.92 -4.50 -7.02
CA ALA A 589 19.30 -4.50 -7.51
C ALA A 589 19.55 -5.63 -8.53
N ASP A 590 20.43 -5.35 -9.49
CA ASP A 590 20.81 -6.31 -10.51
C ASP A 590 21.60 -7.47 -9.91
N ASP A 591 21.22 -8.69 -10.28
CA ASP A 591 21.97 -9.91 -9.98
C ASP A 591 22.23 -10.71 -11.27
N PRO A 592 23.44 -10.69 -11.84
CA PRO A 592 23.74 -11.42 -13.07
C PRO A 592 24.06 -12.92 -12.83
N ARG A 593 23.99 -13.41 -11.58
CA ARG A 593 24.40 -14.79 -11.23
C ARG A 593 23.46 -15.43 -10.21
N ASN A 594 23.47 -16.76 -10.15
CA ASN A 594 22.82 -17.47 -9.05
C ASN A 594 23.84 -17.79 -7.93
N HIS A 595 23.58 -17.28 -6.73
CA HIS A 595 24.43 -17.52 -5.56
C HIS A 595 24.02 -18.82 -4.87
N ASN A 596 24.38 -19.98 -5.44
CA ASN A 596 24.04 -21.31 -4.91
C ASN A 596 24.19 -21.44 -3.37
N GLY A 597 23.19 -22.03 -2.70
CA GLY A 597 23.36 -22.67 -1.39
C GLY A 597 22.94 -21.90 -0.12
N VAL A 598 22.15 -20.83 -0.19
CA VAL A 598 21.57 -20.23 1.02
C VAL A 598 20.18 -19.66 0.74
N TRP A 599 19.35 -19.64 1.77
CA TRP A 599 18.00 -19.09 1.79
C TRP A 599 17.91 -17.91 2.78
N PRO A 600 17.09 -16.87 2.52
CA PRO A 600 16.50 -16.53 1.23
C PRO A 600 17.59 -15.89 0.34
N ARG A 601 17.67 -16.24 -0.94
CA ARG A 601 18.63 -15.63 -1.86
C ARG A 601 17.96 -15.29 -3.18
N ASP A 602 17.97 -13.99 -3.47
CA ASP A 602 17.83 -13.31 -4.76
C ASP A 602 17.19 -14.11 -5.87
N SER A 603 15.88 -14.23 -5.77
CA SER A 603 15.04 -14.91 -6.74
C SER A 603 14.90 -14.11 -8.06
N LEU A 604 15.81 -13.19 -8.40
CA LEU A 604 15.92 -12.59 -9.75
C LEU A 604 17.33 -12.64 -10.31
N ALA A 605 17.99 -13.79 -10.17
CA ALA A 605 19.26 -14.05 -10.85
C ALA A 605 19.13 -13.87 -12.39
N TYR A 606 20.26 -13.62 -13.03
CA TYR A 606 20.43 -13.50 -14.48
C TYR A 606 19.80 -12.25 -15.13
N THR A 607 19.88 -11.11 -14.43
CA THR A 607 19.57 -9.77 -14.98
C THR A 607 20.39 -9.37 -16.22
N ASP A 608 21.41 -10.13 -16.58
CA ASP A 608 22.12 -9.95 -17.86
C ASP A 608 21.46 -10.72 -19.03
N ILE A 609 20.46 -11.56 -18.78
CA ILE A 609 19.77 -12.40 -19.77
C ILE A 609 18.33 -11.94 -19.98
N TRP A 610 17.51 -11.86 -18.92
CA TRP A 610 16.07 -11.66 -19.07
C TRP A 610 15.65 -10.22 -19.43
N PRO A 611 16.29 -9.12 -18.97
CA PRO A 611 15.85 -7.77 -19.34
C PRO A 611 16.01 -7.44 -20.83
N PRO A 612 17.11 -7.84 -21.52
CA PRO A 612 17.18 -7.73 -22.98
C PRO A 612 16.05 -8.45 -23.71
N VAL A 613 15.61 -9.62 -23.21
CA VAL A 613 14.48 -10.37 -23.77
C VAL A 613 13.16 -9.64 -23.49
N ALA A 614 12.95 -9.13 -22.27
CA ALA A 614 11.80 -8.30 -21.91
C ALA A 614 11.66 -7.09 -22.85
N ARG A 615 12.77 -6.41 -23.17
CA ARG A 615 12.78 -5.27 -24.10
C ARG A 615 12.27 -5.62 -25.51
N ILE A 616 12.50 -6.84 -25.96
CA ILE A 616 12.11 -7.31 -27.28
C ILE A 616 10.65 -7.76 -27.28
N MET A 617 10.23 -8.48 -26.24
CA MET A 617 8.91 -9.11 -26.17
C MET A 617 7.82 -8.21 -25.59
N GLY A 618 8.16 -7.44 -24.56
CA GLY A 618 7.21 -6.68 -23.75
C GLY A 618 6.44 -5.68 -24.59
N SER A 619 5.12 -5.88 -24.65
CA SER A 619 4.24 -4.94 -25.34
C SER A 619 4.15 -3.62 -24.58
N SER A 620 4.11 -2.50 -25.31
CA SER A 620 3.79 -1.21 -24.71
C SER A 620 2.35 -1.21 -24.18
N LEU A 621 2.10 -0.47 -23.10
CA LEU A 621 0.73 -0.26 -22.64
C LEU A 621 -0.12 0.35 -23.76
N PRO A 622 -1.41 -0.03 -23.88
CA PRO A 622 -2.31 0.56 -24.85
C PRO A 622 -2.43 2.07 -24.65
N GLU A 623 -2.09 2.83 -25.69
CA GLU A 623 -2.34 4.27 -25.69
C GLU A 623 -3.76 4.55 -26.18
N ARG A 624 -4.30 5.69 -25.78
CA ARG A 624 -5.60 6.15 -26.30
C ARG A 624 -5.48 6.60 -27.76
N ALA A 625 -6.47 6.27 -28.59
CA ALA A 625 -6.59 6.86 -29.92
C ALA A 625 -6.80 8.40 -29.84
N PRO A 626 -6.16 9.21 -30.72
CA PRO A 626 -6.43 10.64 -30.79
C PRO A 626 -7.93 10.87 -31.06
N ARG A 627 -8.56 11.82 -30.37
CA ARG A 627 -9.92 12.23 -30.73
C ARG A 627 -9.90 12.73 -32.18
N PRO A 628 -10.88 12.39 -33.03
CA PRO A 628 -11.09 13.16 -34.24
C PRO A 628 -11.26 14.62 -33.85
N ALA A 629 -10.57 15.53 -34.55
CA ALA A 629 -10.72 16.96 -34.31
C ALA A 629 -12.22 17.28 -34.36
N SER A 630 -12.78 17.76 -33.25
CA SER A 630 -14.14 18.26 -33.25
C SER A 630 -14.17 19.43 -34.23
N ASN A 631 -15.02 19.32 -35.26
CA ASN A 631 -15.45 20.47 -36.04
C ASN A 631 -16.36 21.35 -35.15
N GLU A 632 -15.79 21.99 -34.12
CA GLU A 632 -16.40 23.14 -33.45
C GLU A 632 -16.03 24.40 -34.25
N ARG A 633 -16.54 24.46 -35.48
CA ARG A 633 -16.69 25.69 -36.26
C ARG A 633 -17.91 25.53 -37.15
N GLN A 634 -19.07 25.81 -36.56
CA GLN A 634 -20.43 25.95 -37.09
C GLN A 634 -21.30 25.42 -35.95
N GLU A 635 -21.78 26.24 -35.03
CA GLU A 635 -22.81 27.26 -35.26
C GLU A 635 -22.52 28.50 -34.40
N ASN A 636 -22.57 29.67 -35.05
CA ASN A 636 -22.70 30.99 -34.42
C ASN A 636 -24.17 31.27 -34.15
#